data_AF-A0A8J3XUV3-F1
#
_entry.id   AF-A0A8J3XUV3-F1
#
_cell.length_a   1.000
_cell.length_b   1.000
_cell.length_c   1.000
_cell.angle_alpha   90.00
_cell.angle_beta   90.00
_cell.angle_gamma   90.00
#
_symmetry.space_group_name_H-M   'P 1'
#
loop_
_entity.id
_entity.type
_entity.pdbx_description
1 polymer ?
#
loop_
_entity_poly.entity_id
_entity_poly.type
_entity_poly.pdbx_seq_one_letter_code
_entity_poly.pdbx_strand_id
1 'polypeptide(L)'
;MLTTLTRTALAAVLGGAVLMGGLTQAAAASPPARADVFADPVQYVNPLIGTGNGGEAVGDINDFPGVDTPFGMMQLSPDTVGSGVGYSYGKSSIRGFSLNHASAGCSVFGDVPILPTTGPIGTDPGNASATFSHEHEHATLGSYDVLLTDSGVNVNLTATSRTGLLSFAYPAGSTAQVLVKSGASLGGNSAASVTVDGDDEVSGSATANGLCGLGSYTVYFDIKFSQPFTAHGTWQGKTVTDGSAGASGKGSGAYLTFDTSSSTTVRAKVGMSYVSVDGARKNMASEIHGWNPTPVQQQTRAEWRRALNTVQVGGGSAANLTTFYTALYHSLQFPSVFNDVDGRYMGFDDEVHHVPAKQTQYATFSDWDTYRALAPLQAMLFPKEAGDMANSLIRDAEQQGGWMPRWPLANVSTTGTMNGDSAVPLIANTVAFGGRKVDVARVLPIMLKGANHSEELGWGWQERQCVEEYVELGYAPNDACSQGAHGRQGVSETLEWSIDDFAISQLAAAIGDKHTAAQYQLRSQNWQNTFNPTTGYLQPRDERGAFPNGPAFVTPPANAFGQDGYDEGNAAGYGWEVPQNMAGLIAAMGGKDVAIPRLDTFFSEINAGPNAPYMWMGNEVDLSVPYVYDYLGQPWKTQAQVRRIEQSLYLPTPDGLPGNDDLGAMSSWYVWSALGMFPVTPGRADLALGSPLFTHAVVHLGNGRSIDINAPAAGDGTPYVKGVRLDGRPFDSTGLPESVVTHGGRLDFSLSSSPDTKWATGSHDAPPSYQTGQDPAIGFTDPSGPVTVTAGDTKQVTVGAQGTGLHSTTVKWTAHASGGITVSPSSGTLHVAADGRASTDATVSIPASVASGFYPISFSFTTGGQELPGGVLVTTVQAADHTAIVADDLGNPDVPNGLSVKEEGDGHTTATTAGGLPGRTTTGAGSFYMYFNIDNSFVPGGKYDATAYISYFDQGTGSWSIQYDSYGNVSNNAYRDSARVTNTNTGTWKTAAIPLPEAAFSGRENGGSDLRLNIGAGSQVIGRVAFAVTGDNVLAMHLASAQPVAPAVTTQPADATANSGPVSFTAAATGDPQPVVRWQASPPGGDWADVGGATSTTLTLTSPQDYADGTQFRAVFTNLAGEAATDPATLRD
;
A
#
# COMPACT_ATOMS: atom_id res chain seq x y z
N MET A 1 15.95 -32.05 55.27
CA MET A 1 16.66 -31.96 56.58
C MET A 1 16.94 -30.48 56.80
N LEU A 2 16.22 -29.82 57.70
CA LEU A 2 16.54 -29.60 59.13
C LEU A 2 17.54 -28.43 59.39
N THR A 3 16.99 -27.36 60.00
CA THR A 3 17.54 -26.52 61.11
C THR A 3 18.74 -25.58 60.84
N THR A 4 18.98 -24.46 61.54
CA THR A 4 18.53 -23.84 62.83
C THR A 4 18.83 -22.30 62.78
N LEU A 5 18.02 -21.32 63.23
CA LEU A 5 17.75 -20.80 64.60
C LEU A 5 18.96 -20.22 65.39
N THR A 6 18.99 -19.02 66.03
CA THR A 6 18.17 -17.75 66.00
C THR A 6 18.76 -16.60 66.90
N ARG A 7 18.40 -15.31 66.64
CA ARG A 7 18.37 -14.13 67.58
C ARG A 7 19.74 -13.51 68.04
N THR A 8 19.89 -12.35 68.74
CA THR A 8 18.98 -11.51 69.61
C THR A 8 19.46 -10.04 69.84
N ALA A 9 18.53 -9.07 69.98
CA ALA A 9 18.46 -7.86 70.88
C ALA A 9 19.62 -6.81 71.06
N LEU A 10 19.47 -5.66 71.77
CA LEU A 10 18.42 -4.58 71.88
C LEU A 10 18.88 -3.48 72.91
N ALA A 11 18.46 -2.20 72.74
CA ALA A 11 18.48 -1.08 73.72
C ALA A 11 19.89 -0.53 74.15
N ALA A 12 20.12 0.63 74.81
CA ALA A 12 19.31 1.71 75.44
C ALA A 12 20.26 2.96 75.68
N VAL A 13 19.93 4.19 76.15
CA VAL A 13 18.73 5.05 76.37
C VAL A 13 19.20 6.51 76.76
N LEU A 14 18.29 7.49 76.96
CA LEU A 14 18.46 8.92 77.42
C LEU A 14 18.76 9.99 76.34
N GLY A 15 18.21 11.22 76.38
CA GLY A 15 17.10 11.74 77.23
C GLY A 15 16.99 13.29 77.25
N GLY A 16 15.78 13.86 77.16
CA GLY A 16 15.50 15.31 77.24
C GLY A 16 13.99 15.63 77.04
N ALA A 17 13.47 16.73 77.62
CA ALA A 17 12.02 16.89 77.86
C ALA A 17 11.33 18.15 77.26
N VAL A 18 10.23 17.89 76.54
CA VAL A 18 8.88 18.49 76.64
C VAL A 18 8.71 20.01 76.84
N LEU A 19 8.05 20.66 75.86
CA LEU A 19 6.92 21.57 76.10
C LEU A 19 5.98 21.58 74.88
N MET A 20 4.74 22.05 75.04
CA MET A 20 3.62 21.75 74.12
C MET A 20 3.39 22.82 73.02
N GLY A 21 3.12 22.35 71.81
CA GLY A 21 2.44 23.07 70.73
C GLY A 21 1.45 22.12 70.04
N GLY A 22 0.23 22.58 69.76
CA GLY A 22 -0.86 21.72 69.31
C GLY A 22 -0.72 21.29 67.85
N LEU A 23 -0.44 20.00 67.60
CA LEU A 23 -0.58 19.41 66.27
C LEU A 23 -2.05 19.07 66.01
N THR A 24 -2.70 19.83 65.11
CA THR A 24 -3.93 19.38 64.47
C THR A 24 -3.61 18.15 63.62
N GLN A 25 -4.23 17.01 63.94
CA GLN A 25 -4.27 15.89 62.99
C GLN A 25 -5.04 16.37 61.75
N ALA A 26 -4.33 16.59 60.65
CA ALA A 26 -4.95 16.63 59.34
C ALA A 26 -5.58 15.26 59.12
N ALA A 27 -6.92 15.20 59.11
CA ALA A 27 -7.61 13.98 58.76
C ALA A 27 -7.20 13.60 57.33
N ALA A 28 -6.71 12.38 57.14
CA ALA A 28 -6.49 11.85 55.81
C ALA A 28 -7.86 11.85 55.12
N ALA A 29 -8.00 12.65 54.05
CA ALA A 29 -9.22 12.70 53.28
C ALA A 29 -9.51 11.29 52.75
N SER A 30 -10.72 10.80 52.95
CA SER A 30 -11.18 9.58 52.28
C SER A 30 -10.96 9.75 50.77
N PRO A 31 -10.51 8.71 50.04
CA PRO A 31 -10.51 8.79 48.59
C PRO A 31 -11.93 9.12 48.10
N PRO A 32 -12.08 9.91 47.03
CA PRO A 32 -13.40 10.23 46.48
C PRO A 32 -14.15 8.94 46.15
N ALA A 33 -15.47 8.97 46.31
CA ALA A 33 -16.31 7.84 45.93
C ALA A 33 -16.09 7.52 44.45
N ARG A 34 -15.78 6.27 44.15
CA ARG A 34 -15.62 5.77 42.78
C ARG A 34 -16.96 5.94 42.04
N ALA A 35 -16.91 6.34 40.77
CA ALA A 35 -18.08 6.16 39.91
C ALA A 35 -18.35 4.65 39.74
N ASP A 36 -19.62 4.25 39.75
CA ASP A 36 -19.99 2.90 39.33
C ASP A 36 -19.80 2.79 37.80
N VAL A 37 -19.20 1.69 37.34
CA VAL A 37 -19.20 1.34 35.90
C VAL A 37 -20.63 1.05 35.44
N PHE A 38 -20.99 1.46 34.21
CA PHE A 38 -22.37 1.36 33.75
C PHE A 38 -22.83 -0.09 33.54
N ALA A 39 -24.14 -0.32 33.72
CA ALA A 39 -24.76 -1.63 33.53
C ALA A 39 -24.97 -1.98 32.05
N ASP A 40 -24.80 -3.27 31.71
CA ASP A 40 -25.02 -3.90 30.39
C ASP A 40 -24.56 -3.06 29.17
N PRO A 41 -23.28 -3.14 28.74
CA PRO A 41 -22.73 -2.29 27.68
C PRO A 41 -23.46 -2.44 26.33
N VAL A 42 -24.09 -3.59 26.12
CA VAL A 42 -24.89 -3.97 24.95
C VAL A 42 -26.02 -2.99 24.63
N GLN A 43 -26.49 -2.18 25.58
CA GLN A 43 -27.54 -1.18 25.32
C GLN A 43 -27.06 0.07 24.59
N TYR A 44 -25.74 0.26 24.46
CA TYR A 44 -25.14 1.47 23.89
C TYR A 44 -24.70 1.31 22.43
N VAL A 45 -24.52 0.07 21.94
CA VAL A 45 -24.09 -0.19 20.56
C VAL A 45 -25.21 0.14 19.56
N ASN A 46 -24.86 0.88 18.52
CA ASN A 46 -25.75 1.24 17.41
C ASN A 46 -25.10 0.88 16.07
N PRO A 47 -25.38 -0.31 15.48
CA PRO A 47 -24.78 -0.75 14.21
C PRO A 47 -25.12 0.10 12.97
N LEU A 48 -25.90 1.18 13.12
CA LEU A 48 -26.11 2.17 12.05
C LEU A 48 -25.03 3.26 12.05
N ILE A 49 -24.20 3.41 13.08
CA ILE A 49 -23.01 4.29 13.04
C ILE A 49 -22.03 3.71 12.01
N GLY A 50 -21.36 4.56 11.23
CA GLY A 50 -20.47 4.16 10.15
C GLY A 50 -21.16 3.70 8.86
N THR A 51 -22.50 3.69 8.83
CA THR A 51 -23.24 3.38 7.60
C THR A 51 -23.45 4.61 6.68
N GLY A 52 -23.00 5.79 7.09
CA GLY A 52 -23.17 7.07 6.41
C GLY A 52 -21.99 7.46 5.52
N ASN A 53 -21.77 8.78 5.40
CA ASN A 53 -20.78 9.38 4.51
C ASN A 53 -19.82 10.28 5.33
N GLY A 54 -18.52 10.00 5.27
CA GLY A 54 -17.47 10.68 6.04
C GLY A 54 -17.03 12.03 5.46
N GLY A 55 -17.57 12.42 4.31
CA GLY A 55 -17.33 13.72 3.66
C GLY A 55 -16.77 13.61 2.25
N GLU A 56 -16.52 14.76 1.63
CA GLU A 56 -16.15 14.90 0.21
C GLU A 56 -14.83 14.21 -0.16
N ALA A 57 -13.91 14.05 0.79
CA ALA A 57 -12.61 13.41 0.56
C ALA A 57 -12.65 11.87 0.55
N VAL A 58 -13.59 11.24 1.27
CA VAL A 58 -13.60 9.77 1.49
C VAL A 58 -14.85 9.10 0.90
N GLY A 59 -16.00 9.76 0.92
CA GLY A 59 -17.26 9.16 0.49
C GLY A 59 -17.96 8.37 1.61
N ASP A 60 -18.52 7.21 1.27
CA ASP A 60 -19.29 6.38 2.21
C ASP A 60 -18.33 5.60 3.16
N ILE A 61 -18.65 5.55 4.46
CA ILE A 61 -17.80 4.97 5.53
C ILE A 61 -17.74 3.43 5.47
N ASN A 62 -18.71 2.82 4.79
CA ASN A 62 -18.74 1.40 4.40
C ASN A 62 -18.98 0.34 5.50
N ASP A 63 -19.36 0.72 6.73
CA ASP A 63 -19.86 -0.25 7.72
C ASP A 63 -21.27 -0.78 7.38
N PHE A 64 -21.67 -1.87 8.04
CA PHE A 64 -22.91 -2.60 7.78
C PHE A 64 -23.77 -2.83 9.05
N PRO A 65 -25.10 -2.62 8.99
CA PRO A 65 -25.98 -2.70 10.17
C PRO A 65 -26.52 -4.11 10.49
N GLY A 66 -25.96 -5.14 9.84
CA GLY A 66 -26.40 -6.53 9.95
C GLY A 66 -26.14 -7.21 11.28
N VAL A 67 -26.33 -8.53 11.32
CA VAL A 67 -26.09 -9.36 12.50
C VAL A 67 -24.94 -10.32 12.30
N ASP A 68 -24.00 -10.28 13.24
CA ASP A 68 -22.87 -11.18 13.38
C ASP A 68 -22.71 -11.69 14.83
N THR A 69 -21.67 -12.49 15.07
CA THR A 69 -21.08 -12.73 16.39
C THR A 69 -19.71 -12.05 16.44
N PRO A 70 -19.09 -11.81 17.61
CA PRO A 70 -17.68 -11.40 17.67
C PRO A 70 -16.81 -12.32 16.81
N PHE A 71 -16.08 -11.75 15.86
CA PHE A 71 -15.28 -12.44 14.83
C PHE A 71 -16.03 -13.45 13.93
N GLY A 72 -17.35 -13.32 13.75
CA GLY A 72 -18.17 -14.29 13.01
C GLY A 72 -17.82 -14.41 11.52
N MET A 73 -17.95 -15.61 10.95
CA MET A 73 -17.86 -15.87 9.49
C MET A 73 -19.05 -15.26 8.73
N MET A 74 -20.23 -15.32 9.36
CA MET A 74 -21.50 -14.80 8.87
C MET A 74 -21.70 -13.35 9.32
N GLN A 75 -21.81 -12.43 8.37
CA GLN A 75 -22.20 -11.03 8.61
C GLN A 75 -23.51 -10.77 7.85
N LEU A 76 -24.64 -11.19 8.43
CA LEU A 76 -25.93 -11.24 7.74
C LEU A 76 -26.59 -9.85 7.72
N SER A 77 -26.48 -9.12 6.60
CA SER A 77 -26.83 -7.70 6.49
C SER A 77 -27.68 -7.38 5.25
N PRO A 78 -28.48 -6.29 5.25
CA PRO A 78 -29.08 -5.70 4.04
C PRO A 78 -28.07 -5.18 3.00
N ASP A 79 -28.25 -5.61 1.75
CA ASP A 79 -27.65 -4.97 0.58
C ASP A 79 -28.52 -3.79 0.12
N THR A 80 -27.99 -2.56 0.07
CA THR A 80 -28.64 -1.41 -0.58
C THR A 80 -28.35 -1.33 -2.08
N VAL A 81 -29.26 -0.71 -2.84
CA VAL A 81 -29.06 -0.46 -4.28
C VAL A 81 -28.06 0.69 -4.45
N GLY A 82 -26.88 0.38 -4.99
CA GLY A 82 -25.85 1.38 -5.30
C GLY A 82 -24.81 1.62 -4.19
N SER A 83 -24.64 0.66 -3.28
CA SER A 83 -23.40 0.49 -2.50
C SER A 83 -22.57 -0.67 -3.09
N GLY A 84 -21.25 -0.59 -2.99
CA GLY A 84 -20.31 -1.65 -3.40
C GLY A 84 -19.94 -2.64 -2.29
N VAL A 85 -20.15 -2.25 -1.03
CA VAL A 85 -19.78 -3.00 0.18
C VAL A 85 -20.98 -3.62 0.92
N GLY A 86 -22.19 -3.19 0.54
CA GLY A 86 -23.45 -3.73 1.01
C GLY A 86 -24.43 -2.62 1.31
N TYR A 87 -24.28 -1.98 2.46
CA TYR A 87 -25.20 -0.95 2.92
C TYR A 87 -24.69 0.48 2.62
N SER A 88 -25.59 1.47 2.73
CA SER A 88 -25.28 2.89 2.81
C SER A 88 -26.57 3.61 3.24
N TYR A 89 -26.55 4.33 4.36
CA TYR A 89 -27.71 4.99 4.98
C TYR A 89 -28.41 6.00 4.06
N GLY A 90 -27.69 6.57 3.07
CA GLY A 90 -28.29 7.47 2.08
C GLY A 90 -29.20 6.80 1.04
N LYS A 91 -29.32 5.47 1.00
CA LYS A 91 -30.11 4.74 -0.02
C LYS A 91 -31.43 4.21 0.59
N SER A 92 -32.53 4.28 -0.16
CA SER A 92 -33.88 3.88 0.29
C SER A 92 -34.43 2.59 -0.35
N SER A 93 -33.56 1.77 -0.97
CA SER A 93 -33.96 0.47 -1.55
C SER A 93 -32.93 -0.63 -1.29
N ILE A 94 -33.43 -1.81 -0.93
CA ILE A 94 -32.67 -3.01 -0.59
C ILE A 94 -32.77 -4.02 -1.75
N ARG A 95 -31.63 -4.55 -2.22
CA ARG A 95 -31.53 -5.58 -3.28
C ARG A 95 -31.55 -7.02 -2.75
N GLY A 96 -31.36 -7.21 -1.44
CA GLY A 96 -31.44 -8.48 -0.73
C GLY A 96 -30.81 -8.38 0.66
N PHE A 97 -30.73 -9.52 1.35
CA PHE A 97 -29.96 -9.71 2.57
C PHE A 97 -28.94 -10.82 2.29
N SER A 98 -27.66 -10.50 2.34
CA SER A 98 -26.55 -11.36 1.91
C SER A 98 -25.69 -11.81 3.10
N LEU A 99 -24.85 -12.83 2.87
CA LEU A 99 -24.28 -13.66 3.95
C LEU A 99 -23.01 -13.08 4.60
N ASN A 100 -22.30 -12.20 3.89
CA ASN A 100 -20.99 -11.68 4.29
C ASN A 100 -20.78 -10.24 3.82
N HIS A 101 -20.06 -9.48 4.65
CA HIS A 101 -19.84 -8.03 4.52
C HIS A 101 -18.50 -7.66 5.16
N ALA A 102 -17.94 -6.53 4.76
CA ALA A 102 -16.72 -5.94 5.33
C ALA A 102 -16.70 -4.43 5.09
N SER A 103 -16.09 -3.69 6.02
CA SER A 103 -15.79 -2.26 5.86
C SER A 103 -14.45 -2.13 5.14
N ALA A 104 -14.45 -1.57 3.93
CA ALA A 104 -13.29 -1.42 3.05
C ALA A 104 -13.56 -0.35 1.97
N GLY A 105 -12.52 0.25 1.39
CA GLY A 105 -12.65 1.22 0.29
C GLY A 105 -13.16 0.67 -1.06
N CYS A 106 -13.19 -0.66 -1.25
CA CYS A 106 -13.50 -1.32 -2.53
C CYS A 106 -14.74 -2.25 -2.46
N SER A 107 -15.40 -2.46 -3.61
CA SER A 107 -16.50 -3.42 -3.72
C SER A 107 -16.05 -4.85 -3.36
N VAL A 108 -16.76 -5.50 -2.43
CA VAL A 108 -16.38 -6.80 -1.84
C VAL A 108 -17.61 -7.56 -1.32
N PHE A 109 -17.52 -8.87 -1.17
CA PHE A 109 -18.54 -9.74 -0.55
C PHE A 109 -19.98 -9.52 -1.08
N GLY A 110 -20.97 -9.48 -0.19
CA GLY A 110 -22.41 -9.44 -0.50
C GLY A 110 -22.93 -10.73 -1.12
N ASP A 111 -22.40 -11.89 -0.72
CA ASP A 111 -22.67 -13.16 -1.38
C ASP A 111 -24.08 -13.70 -1.11
N VAL A 112 -24.67 -14.27 -2.16
CA VAL A 112 -25.99 -14.92 -2.17
C VAL A 112 -27.13 -14.06 -1.57
N PRO A 113 -27.42 -12.85 -2.11
CA PRO A 113 -28.52 -12.03 -1.62
C PRO A 113 -29.88 -12.75 -1.62
N ILE A 114 -30.55 -12.77 -0.47
CA ILE A 114 -31.90 -13.33 -0.29
C ILE A 114 -32.91 -12.16 -0.24
N LEU A 115 -33.94 -12.16 -1.09
CA LEU A 115 -34.97 -11.11 -1.11
C LEU A 115 -36.39 -11.70 -1.00
N PRO A 116 -37.10 -11.53 0.13
CA PRO A 116 -38.53 -11.83 0.20
C PRO A 116 -39.34 -10.73 -0.50
N THR A 117 -40.42 -11.11 -1.18
CA THR A 117 -41.28 -10.17 -1.93
C THR A 117 -42.70 -10.72 -2.12
N THR A 118 -43.62 -9.91 -2.64
CA THR A 118 -45.03 -10.29 -2.87
C THR A 118 -45.47 -10.08 -4.31
N GLY A 119 -46.30 -11.00 -4.82
CA GLY A 119 -46.84 -10.96 -6.18
C GLY A 119 -46.27 -12.07 -7.07
N PRO A 120 -46.41 -11.99 -8.40
CA PRO A 120 -45.84 -12.94 -9.34
C PRO A 120 -44.34 -12.68 -9.60
N ILE A 121 -43.62 -13.69 -10.11
CA ILE A 121 -42.21 -13.55 -10.49
C ILE A 121 -42.06 -12.60 -11.69
N GLY A 122 -41.08 -11.68 -11.62
CA GLY A 122 -40.78 -10.74 -12.71
C GLY A 122 -39.85 -11.33 -13.78
N THR A 123 -39.66 -10.61 -14.88
CA THR A 123 -38.73 -11.01 -15.98
C THR A 123 -37.26 -10.70 -15.69
N ASP A 124 -36.95 -10.06 -14.56
CA ASP A 124 -35.58 -9.73 -14.13
C ASP A 124 -35.43 -9.87 -12.61
N PRO A 125 -35.57 -11.10 -12.06
CA PRO A 125 -35.55 -11.33 -10.61
C PRO A 125 -34.18 -11.09 -9.96
N GLY A 126 -33.08 -11.18 -10.71
CA GLY A 126 -31.75 -10.82 -10.22
C GLY A 126 -31.66 -9.35 -9.81
N ASN A 127 -32.21 -8.45 -10.63
CA ASN A 127 -32.22 -7.01 -10.38
C ASN A 127 -33.41 -6.51 -9.53
N ALA A 128 -34.27 -7.41 -9.03
CA ALA A 128 -35.38 -7.02 -8.16
C ALA A 128 -34.88 -6.38 -6.85
N SER A 129 -35.56 -5.34 -6.39
CA SER A 129 -35.33 -4.69 -5.09
C SER A 129 -36.66 -4.31 -4.44
N ALA A 130 -36.63 -3.87 -3.19
CA ALA A 130 -37.78 -3.30 -2.49
C ALA A 130 -37.37 -2.00 -1.78
N THR A 131 -38.28 -1.04 -1.62
CA THR A 131 -38.03 0.16 -0.81
C THR A 131 -38.22 -0.11 0.69
N PHE A 132 -37.57 0.71 1.52
CA PHE A 132 -37.69 0.69 2.98
C PHE A 132 -37.58 2.12 3.54
N SER A 133 -37.68 2.29 4.86
CA SER A 133 -37.35 3.55 5.53
C SER A 133 -36.81 3.32 6.94
N HIS A 134 -35.94 4.20 7.41
CA HIS A 134 -35.33 4.11 8.75
C HIS A 134 -36.34 4.31 9.90
N GLU A 135 -37.56 4.77 9.63
CA GLU A 135 -38.67 4.78 10.61
C GLU A 135 -39.10 3.35 10.99
N HIS A 136 -38.85 2.38 10.10
CA HIS A 136 -39.22 0.98 10.26
C HIS A 136 -38.00 0.05 10.06
N GLU A 137 -36.82 0.54 10.43
CA GLU A 137 -35.55 -0.19 10.48
C GLU A 137 -34.96 -0.13 11.90
N HIS A 138 -34.61 -1.27 12.47
CA HIS A 138 -34.02 -1.36 13.81
C HIS A 138 -32.84 -2.35 13.80
N ALA A 139 -31.62 -1.82 13.94
CA ALA A 139 -30.41 -2.62 14.09
C ALA A 139 -30.02 -2.72 15.58
N THR A 140 -29.77 -3.94 16.08
CA THR A 140 -29.37 -4.20 17.46
C THR A 140 -28.46 -5.42 17.56
N LEU A 141 -27.65 -5.52 18.61
CA LEU A 141 -26.79 -6.68 18.84
C LEU A 141 -27.58 -7.99 18.95
N GLY A 142 -27.52 -8.79 17.88
CA GLY A 142 -28.23 -10.06 17.71
C GLY A 142 -29.51 -10.00 16.88
N SER A 143 -30.03 -8.82 16.48
CA SER A 143 -31.24 -8.69 15.65
C SER A 143 -31.23 -7.45 14.76
N TYR A 144 -31.44 -7.63 13.46
CA TYR A 144 -31.77 -6.56 12.51
C TYR A 144 -33.20 -6.78 12.01
N ASP A 145 -34.02 -5.73 12.02
CA ASP A 145 -35.45 -5.77 11.70
C ASP A 145 -35.80 -4.65 10.72
N VAL A 146 -36.45 -4.95 9.59
CA VAL A 146 -36.87 -3.93 8.60
C VAL A 146 -38.23 -4.22 7.94
N LEU A 147 -38.99 -3.18 7.60
CA LEU A 147 -40.18 -3.28 6.74
C LEU A 147 -39.85 -2.95 5.27
N LEU A 148 -40.09 -3.90 4.36
CA LEU A 148 -39.97 -3.71 2.92
C LEU A 148 -41.27 -3.13 2.33
N THR A 149 -41.38 -1.80 2.37
CA THR A 149 -42.57 -0.98 2.10
C THR A 149 -43.41 -1.42 0.90
N ASP A 150 -42.81 -1.62 -0.28
CA ASP A 150 -43.57 -1.98 -1.50
C ASP A 150 -44.26 -3.34 -1.41
N SER A 151 -43.65 -4.27 -0.67
CA SER A 151 -44.14 -5.66 -0.51
C SER A 151 -44.99 -5.86 0.75
N GLY A 152 -44.89 -4.94 1.70
CA GLY A 152 -45.47 -5.07 3.04
C GLY A 152 -44.84 -6.18 3.90
N VAL A 153 -43.71 -6.79 3.47
CA VAL A 153 -43.04 -7.85 4.22
C VAL A 153 -42.14 -7.25 5.30
N ASN A 154 -42.35 -7.65 6.55
CA ASN A 154 -41.39 -7.39 7.63
C ASN A 154 -40.36 -8.53 7.68
N VAL A 155 -39.09 -8.15 7.77
CA VAL A 155 -37.94 -9.07 7.78
C VAL A 155 -37.19 -8.92 9.09
N ASN A 156 -36.97 -10.04 9.77
CA ASN A 156 -36.12 -10.15 10.95
C ASN A 156 -34.92 -11.07 10.64
N LEU A 157 -33.71 -10.62 10.97
CA LEU A 157 -32.45 -11.35 10.80
C LEU A 157 -31.83 -11.65 12.17
N THR A 158 -31.20 -12.80 12.31
CA THR A 158 -30.29 -13.11 13.43
C THR A 158 -29.23 -14.11 12.97
N ALA A 159 -28.03 -14.09 13.57
CA ALA A 159 -26.91 -14.92 13.16
C ALA A 159 -26.13 -15.51 14.35
N THR A 160 -25.59 -16.70 14.10
CA THR A 160 -24.49 -17.34 14.84
C THR A 160 -23.25 -17.33 13.93
N SER A 161 -22.10 -17.77 14.43
CA SER A 161 -20.81 -17.57 13.75
C SER A 161 -20.71 -18.06 12.31
N ARG A 162 -21.51 -19.04 11.83
CA ARG A 162 -21.55 -19.49 10.42
C ARG A 162 -22.97 -19.66 9.86
N THR A 163 -23.99 -19.34 10.66
CA THR A 163 -25.38 -19.69 10.35
C THR A 163 -26.32 -18.53 10.64
N GLY A 164 -27.06 -18.11 9.62
CA GLY A 164 -28.14 -17.13 9.69
C GLY A 164 -29.51 -17.77 9.89
N LEU A 165 -30.44 -17.01 10.48
CA LEU A 165 -31.86 -17.31 10.53
C LEU A 165 -32.65 -16.05 10.19
N LEU A 166 -33.36 -16.11 9.06
CA LEU A 166 -34.23 -15.06 8.54
C LEU A 166 -35.69 -15.43 8.82
N SER A 167 -36.51 -14.45 9.21
CA SER A 167 -37.97 -14.57 9.30
C SER A 167 -38.64 -13.53 8.41
N PHE A 168 -39.58 -13.97 7.57
CA PHE A 168 -40.30 -13.14 6.61
C PHE A 168 -41.79 -13.16 6.97
N ALA A 169 -42.32 -12.05 7.51
CA ALA A 169 -43.72 -11.90 7.87
C ALA A 169 -44.48 -11.17 6.74
N TYR A 170 -45.25 -11.93 5.97
CA TYR A 170 -45.98 -11.46 4.79
C TYR A 170 -47.35 -10.86 5.12
N PRO A 171 -47.87 -9.91 4.32
CA PRO A 171 -49.27 -9.49 4.39
C PRO A 171 -50.23 -10.67 4.15
N ALA A 172 -51.29 -10.76 4.95
CA ALA A 172 -52.27 -11.84 4.84
C ALA A 172 -52.97 -11.84 3.47
N GLY A 173 -52.96 -12.98 2.78
CA GLY A 173 -53.54 -13.14 1.44
C GLY A 173 -52.66 -12.66 0.28
N SER A 174 -51.41 -12.23 0.54
CA SER A 174 -50.43 -11.97 -0.51
C SER A 174 -49.84 -13.26 -1.09
N THR A 175 -49.39 -13.22 -2.36
CA THR A 175 -48.56 -14.28 -2.94
C THR A 175 -47.14 -14.13 -2.39
N ALA A 176 -46.80 -14.91 -1.37
CA ALA A 176 -45.49 -14.87 -0.72
C ALA A 176 -44.40 -15.54 -1.56
N GLN A 177 -43.34 -14.80 -1.87
CA GLN A 177 -42.15 -15.32 -2.55
C GLN A 177 -40.84 -14.99 -1.82
N VAL A 178 -39.83 -15.82 -2.05
CA VAL A 178 -38.41 -15.57 -1.71
C VAL A 178 -37.57 -15.77 -2.98
N LEU A 179 -36.64 -14.84 -3.22
CA LEU A 179 -35.63 -14.92 -4.28
C LEU A 179 -34.27 -15.22 -3.66
N VAL A 180 -33.54 -16.21 -4.17
CA VAL A 180 -32.18 -16.57 -3.76
C VAL A 180 -31.22 -16.29 -4.92
N LYS A 181 -30.37 -15.27 -4.80
CA LYS A 181 -29.61 -14.69 -5.93
C LYS A 181 -28.15 -15.16 -5.98
N SER A 182 -27.95 -16.47 -6.19
CA SER A 182 -26.62 -17.13 -6.21
C SER A 182 -25.53 -16.43 -7.02
N GLY A 183 -25.86 -15.84 -8.18
CA GLY A 183 -24.89 -15.18 -9.07
C GLY A 183 -25.00 -13.65 -9.07
N ALA A 184 -25.18 -13.04 -7.91
CA ALA A 184 -25.40 -11.59 -7.76
C ALA A 184 -24.60 -10.92 -6.62
N SER A 185 -23.41 -11.42 -6.27
CA SER A 185 -22.53 -10.81 -5.25
C SER A 185 -22.13 -9.37 -5.61
N LEU A 186 -21.74 -8.56 -4.62
CA LEU A 186 -21.41 -7.14 -4.82
C LEU A 186 -20.09 -6.95 -5.57
N GLY A 187 -19.05 -7.69 -5.19
CA GLY A 187 -17.80 -7.81 -5.98
C GLY A 187 -18.01 -8.42 -7.38
N GLY A 188 -19.21 -8.97 -7.64
CA GLY A 188 -19.56 -9.69 -8.86
C GLY A 188 -19.04 -11.12 -8.87
N ASN A 189 -19.55 -11.92 -9.81
CA ASN A 189 -19.23 -13.35 -9.89
C ASN A 189 -18.55 -13.75 -11.21
N SER A 190 -17.60 -14.67 -11.11
CA SER A 190 -17.05 -15.46 -12.21
C SER A 190 -17.89 -16.72 -12.47
N ALA A 191 -18.32 -17.39 -11.41
CA ALA A 191 -19.20 -18.56 -11.44
C ALA A 191 -20.24 -18.53 -10.30
N ALA A 192 -21.33 -19.28 -10.46
CA ALA A 192 -22.35 -19.48 -9.44
C ALA A 192 -23.17 -20.73 -9.75
N SER A 193 -23.85 -21.28 -8.74
CA SER A 193 -24.83 -22.36 -8.89
C SER A 193 -25.94 -22.28 -7.84
N VAL A 194 -27.12 -22.76 -8.21
CA VAL A 194 -28.26 -22.95 -7.29
C VAL A 194 -29.02 -24.22 -7.68
N THR A 195 -29.45 -24.98 -6.68
CA THR A 195 -30.25 -26.21 -6.80
C THR A 195 -31.41 -26.15 -5.80
N VAL A 196 -32.61 -26.50 -6.24
CA VAL A 196 -33.79 -26.65 -5.37
C VAL A 196 -33.86 -28.11 -4.92
N ASP A 197 -33.47 -28.36 -3.68
CA ASP A 197 -33.30 -29.69 -3.10
C ASP A 197 -34.63 -30.19 -2.48
N GLY A 198 -35.56 -30.61 -3.35
CA GLY A 198 -36.87 -31.12 -2.94
C GLY A 198 -37.92 -30.01 -2.85
N ASP A 199 -38.64 -29.94 -1.72
CA ASP A 199 -39.69 -28.94 -1.47
C ASP A 199 -39.46 -28.03 -0.25
N ASP A 200 -38.37 -28.16 0.51
CA ASP A 200 -38.07 -27.28 1.65
C ASP A 200 -36.60 -26.80 1.77
N GLU A 201 -35.73 -27.09 0.79
CA GLU A 201 -34.29 -26.79 0.85
C GLU A 201 -33.75 -26.25 -0.50
N VAL A 202 -32.74 -25.38 -0.45
CA VAL A 202 -32.03 -24.82 -1.61
C VAL A 202 -30.55 -24.71 -1.30
N SER A 203 -29.69 -25.29 -2.14
CA SER A 203 -28.23 -25.26 -1.96
C SER A 203 -27.49 -24.73 -3.19
N GLY A 204 -26.22 -24.37 -3.03
CA GLY A 204 -25.42 -23.88 -4.16
C GLY A 204 -24.07 -23.29 -3.80
N SER A 205 -23.56 -22.47 -4.71
CA SER A 205 -22.28 -21.75 -4.57
C SER A 205 -22.30 -20.40 -5.27
N ALA A 206 -21.45 -19.49 -4.79
CA ALA A 206 -21.08 -18.26 -5.46
C ALA A 206 -19.54 -18.20 -5.51
N THR A 207 -18.97 -18.08 -6.69
CA THR A 207 -17.54 -17.73 -6.86
C THR A 207 -17.50 -16.25 -7.19
N ALA A 208 -17.04 -15.46 -6.24
CA ALA A 208 -17.03 -14.01 -6.30
C ALA A 208 -15.60 -13.50 -6.47
N ASN A 209 -15.45 -12.32 -7.07
CA ASN A 209 -14.15 -11.66 -7.18
C ASN A 209 -13.70 -11.18 -5.78
N GLY A 210 -12.39 -11.14 -5.54
CA GLY A 210 -11.84 -10.60 -4.29
C GLY A 210 -11.84 -9.06 -4.23
N LEU A 211 -11.11 -8.49 -3.27
CA LEU A 211 -11.05 -7.04 -3.04
C LEU A 211 -10.66 -6.30 -4.33
N CYS A 212 -11.35 -5.20 -4.62
CA CYS A 212 -11.18 -4.40 -5.84
C CYS A 212 -11.32 -5.20 -7.16
N GLY A 213 -11.86 -6.43 -7.12
CA GLY A 213 -11.95 -7.33 -8.27
C GLY A 213 -10.71 -8.21 -8.49
N LEU A 214 -9.72 -8.20 -7.58
CA LEU A 214 -8.50 -9.00 -7.66
C LEU A 214 -8.72 -10.40 -7.08
N GLY A 215 -8.32 -11.43 -7.83
CA GLY A 215 -8.53 -12.84 -7.46
C GLY A 215 -10.01 -13.24 -7.38
N SER A 216 -10.28 -14.48 -6.94
CA SER A 216 -11.65 -14.93 -6.66
C SER A 216 -11.68 -16.08 -5.65
N TYR A 217 -12.66 -16.05 -4.73
CA TYR A 217 -12.91 -17.10 -3.75
C TYR A 217 -14.29 -17.74 -4.00
N THR A 218 -14.55 -18.93 -3.43
CA THR A 218 -15.87 -19.57 -3.50
C THR A 218 -16.51 -19.72 -2.14
N VAL A 219 -17.74 -19.25 -1.99
CA VAL A 219 -18.61 -19.56 -0.85
C VAL A 219 -19.73 -20.52 -1.27
N TYR A 220 -19.97 -21.52 -0.44
CA TYR A 220 -21.04 -22.51 -0.57
C TYR A 220 -22.14 -22.21 0.44
N PHE A 221 -23.39 -22.45 0.05
CA PHE A 221 -24.55 -22.17 0.89
C PHE A 221 -25.53 -23.35 0.91
N ASP A 222 -26.26 -23.45 2.01
CA ASP A 222 -27.41 -24.33 2.18
C ASP A 222 -28.50 -23.57 2.94
N ILE A 223 -29.70 -23.49 2.35
CA ILE A 223 -30.83 -22.71 2.88
C ILE A 223 -32.01 -23.64 3.08
N LYS A 224 -32.42 -23.85 4.34
CA LYS A 224 -33.59 -24.66 4.69
C LYS A 224 -34.76 -23.79 5.16
N PHE A 225 -35.96 -24.09 4.69
CA PHE A 225 -37.17 -23.33 4.96
C PHE A 225 -38.09 -24.01 5.98
N SER A 226 -38.90 -23.22 6.70
CA SER A 226 -39.76 -23.72 7.78
C SER A 226 -41.06 -24.39 7.31
N GLN A 227 -41.32 -24.38 6.00
CA GLN A 227 -42.53 -24.90 5.37
C GLN A 227 -42.27 -25.11 3.86
N PRO A 228 -42.96 -26.04 3.19
CA PRO A 228 -42.64 -26.40 1.82
C PRO A 228 -43.09 -25.37 0.78
N PHE A 229 -42.43 -25.40 -0.38
CA PHE A 229 -42.73 -24.61 -1.58
C PHE A 229 -44.02 -25.11 -2.25
N THR A 230 -44.92 -24.20 -2.63
CA THR A 230 -46.08 -24.52 -3.49
C THR A 230 -45.76 -24.38 -4.98
N ALA A 231 -44.73 -23.61 -5.32
CA ALA A 231 -44.10 -23.57 -6.63
C ALA A 231 -42.65 -23.10 -6.48
N HIS A 232 -41.79 -23.47 -7.43
CA HIS A 232 -40.42 -22.98 -7.54
C HIS A 232 -40.03 -22.82 -9.01
N GLY A 233 -38.88 -22.20 -9.25
CA GLY A 233 -38.18 -22.23 -10.54
C GLY A 233 -36.83 -21.52 -10.42
N THR A 234 -36.05 -21.56 -11.49
CA THR A 234 -34.73 -20.90 -11.53
C THR A 234 -34.62 -19.92 -12.68
N TRP A 235 -33.60 -19.05 -12.62
CA TRP A 235 -33.27 -18.14 -13.71
C TRP A 235 -31.78 -18.11 -14.00
N GLN A 236 -31.45 -17.67 -15.21
CA GLN A 236 -30.11 -17.23 -15.61
C GLN A 236 -30.26 -15.90 -16.35
N GLY A 237 -29.70 -14.82 -15.81
CA GLY A 237 -29.93 -13.47 -16.32
C GLY A 237 -31.42 -13.11 -16.32
N LYS A 238 -32.01 -12.88 -17.50
CA LYS A 238 -33.44 -12.54 -17.68
C LYS A 238 -34.29 -13.72 -18.18
N THR A 239 -33.74 -14.94 -18.23
CA THR A 239 -34.47 -16.15 -18.61
C THR A 239 -34.91 -16.88 -17.34
N VAL A 240 -36.20 -16.77 -17.00
CA VAL A 240 -36.85 -17.51 -15.91
C VAL A 240 -37.42 -18.82 -16.45
N THR A 241 -37.29 -19.91 -15.69
CA THR A 241 -37.75 -21.26 -16.06
C THR A 241 -38.56 -21.88 -14.91
N ASP A 242 -39.88 -21.80 -15.02
CA ASP A 242 -40.84 -22.37 -14.07
C ASP A 242 -40.63 -23.88 -13.87
N GLY A 243 -40.63 -24.34 -12.62
CA GLY A 243 -40.44 -25.75 -12.26
C GLY A 243 -39.04 -26.31 -12.56
N SER A 244 -38.07 -25.46 -12.92
CA SER A 244 -36.66 -25.85 -12.98
C SER A 244 -36.09 -25.99 -11.57
N ALA A 245 -35.38 -27.09 -11.32
CA ALA A 245 -34.73 -27.37 -10.04
C ALA A 245 -33.26 -26.90 -9.98
N GLY A 246 -32.73 -26.21 -10.99
CA GLY A 246 -31.34 -25.73 -10.95
C GLY A 246 -30.98 -24.66 -11.98
N ALA A 247 -29.94 -23.88 -11.69
CA ALA A 247 -29.31 -22.92 -12.61
C ALA A 247 -27.84 -22.64 -12.23
N SER A 248 -27.07 -22.07 -13.15
CA SER A 248 -25.64 -21.81 -12.95
C SER A 248 -25.12 -20.62 -13.79
N GLY A 249 -23.99 -20.06 -13.38
CA GLY A 249 -23.30 -18.94 -14.04
C GLY A 249 -23.75 -17.57 -13.56
N LYS A 250 -23.05 -16.51 -13.99
CA LYS A 250 -23.31 -15.13 -13.57
C LYS A 250 -24.78 -14.74 -13.78
N GLY A 251 -25.39 -14.16 -12.75
CA GLY A 251 -26.81 -13.80 -12.74
C GLY A 251 -27.77 -14.97 -12.55
N SER A 252 -27.35 -16.12 -12.01
CA SER A 252 -28.25 -17.24 -11.66
C SER A 252 -28.97 -17.05 -10.32
N GLY A 253 -30.13 -17.67 -10.16
CA GLY A 253 -30.83 -17.76 -8.88
C GLY A 253 -32.11 -18.59 -8.94
N ALA A 254 -32.79 -18.71 -7.80
CA ALA A 254 -34.02 -19.49 -7.64
C ALA A 254 -35.13 -18.63 -7.00
N TYR A 255 -36.37 -18.83 -7.44
CA TYR A 255 -37.56 -18.26 -6.80
C TYR A 255 -38.39 -19.37 -6.15
N LEU A 256 -38.97 -19.05 -5.00
CA LEU A 256 -39.69 -19.99 -4.13
C LEU A 256 -41.01 -19.34 -3.70
N THR A 257 -42.14 -19.99 -3.97
CA THR A 257 -43.48 -19.53 -3.62
C THR A 257 -44.05 -20.34 -2.46
N PHE A 258 -44.68 -19.68 -1.49
CA PHE A 258 -45.17 -20.31 -0.26
C PHE A 258 -46.68 -20.11 -0.06
N ASP A 259 -47.36 -21.10 0.53
CA ASP A 259 -48.71 -20.90 1.09
C ASP A 259 -48.62 -20.28 2.49
N THR A 260 -49.07 -19.04 2.61
CA THR A 260 -49.13 -18.28 3.87
C THR A 260 -50.53 -18.24 4.51
N SER A 261 -51.47 -19.07 4.03
CA SER A 261 -52.85 -19.12 4.56
C SER A 261 -52.95 -19.68 5.99
N SER A 262 -52.00 -20.53 6.39
CA SER A 262 -51.94 -21.15 7.72
C SER A 262 -50.92 -20.48 8.67
N SER A 263 -49.91 -19.83 8.11
CA SER A 263 -48.90 -19.01 8.81
C SER A 263 -48.45 -17.89 7.88
N THR A 264 -48.56 -16.64 8.31
CA THR A 264 -48.02 -15.50 7.54
C THR A 264 -46.50 -15.36 7.64
N THR A 265 -45.84 -16.14 8.51
CA THR A 265 -44.38 -16.12 8.67
C THR A 265 -43.73 -17.36 8.05
N VAL A 266 -42.97 -17.15 6.99
CA VAL A 266 -41.98 -18.12 6.47
C VAL A 266 -40.65 -17.83 7.17
N ARG A 267 -39.83 -18.86 7.42
CA ARG A 267 -38.45 -18.68 7.90
C ARG A 267 -37.47 -19.48 7.06
N ALA A 268 -36.25 -18.97 6.97
CA ALA A 268 -35.12 -19.60 6.31
C ALA A 268 -33.93 -19.64 7.27
N LYS A 269 -33.35 -20.82 7.50
CA LYS A 269 -31.99 -20.92 8.04
C LYS A 269 -31.03 -20.95 6.86
N VAL A 270 -29.86 -20.34 7.00
CA VAL A 270 -28.80 -20.40 5.99
C VAL A 270 -27.48 -20.75 6.67
N GLY A 271 -26.86 -21.87 6.27
CA GLY A 271 -25.46 -22.14 6.56
C GLY A 271 -24.57 -21.63 5.42
N MET A 272 -23.40 -21.10 5.76
CA MET A 272 -22.33 -20.85 4.79
C MET A 272 -21.11 -21.74 5.06
N SER A 273 -20.27 -21.93 4.05
CA SER A 273 -18.97 -22.62 4.15
C SER A 273 -18.08 -22.22 2.98
N TYR A 274 -16.79 -21.98 3.21
CA TYR A 274 -15.81 -21.80 2.13
C TYR A 274 -15.28 -23.12 1.55
N VAL A 275 -15.76 -24.27 2.07
CA VAL A 275 -15.27 -25.60 1.70
C VAL A 275 -16.28 -26.39 0.88
N SER A 276 -17.57 -26.41 1.27
CA SER A 276 -18.58 -27.26 0.62
C SER A 276 -20.00 -26.99 1.10
N VAL A 277 -21.00 -27.29 0.25
CA VAL A 277 -22.43 -27.36 0.67
C VAL A 277 -22.63 -28.32 1.84
N ASP A 278 -21.92 -29.44 1.86
CA ASP A 278 -21.97 -30.41 2.96
C ASP A 278 -21.39 -29.85 4.27
N GLY A 279 -20.44 -28.92 4.17
CA GLY A 279 -19.95 -28.07 5.26
C GLY A 279 -21.01 -27.09 5.74
N ALA A 280 -21.65 -26.34 4.84
CA ALA A 280 -22.73 -25.41 5.15
C ALA A 280 -23.90 -26.10 5.89
N ARG A 281 -24.30 -27.30 5.42
CA ARG A 281 -25.29 -28.17 6.08
C ARG A 281 -24.88 -28.55 7.52
N LYS A 282 -23.61 -28.93 7.75
CA LYS A 282 -23.08 -29.26 9.09
C LYS A 282 -23.03 -28.05 10.01
N ASN A 283 -22.55 -26.91 9.50
CA ASN A 283 -22.50 -25.64 10.22
C ASN A 283 -23.91 -25.29 10.74
N MET A 284 -24.89 -25.22 9.82
CA MET A 284 -26.29 -24.95 10.14
C MET A 284 -26.89 -25.94 11.16
N ALA A 285 -26.71 -27.24 10.93
CA ALA A 285 -27.27 -28.28 11.80
C ALA A 285 -26.71 -28.21 13.24
N SER A 286 -25.45 -27.77 13.38
CA SER A 286 -24.77 -27.66 14.67
C SER A 286 -25.07 -26.37 15.44
N GLU A 287 -25.28 -25.24 14.74
CA GLU A 287 -25.44 -23.92 15.37
C GLU A 287 -26.91 -23.53 15.60
N ILE A 288 -27.83 -23.78 14.65
CA ILE A 288 -29.24 -23.36 14.76
C ILE A 288 -30.21 -24.54 14.64
N HIS A 289 -30.57 -25.15 15.78
CA HIS A 289 -31.51 -26.26 15.81
C HIS A 289 -32.99 -25.83 15.62
N GLY A 290 -33.43 -24.75 16.27
CA GLY A 290 -34.85 -24.32 16.29
C GLY A 290 -35.27 -23.36 15.17
N TRP A 291 -36.56 -23.07 15.07
CA TRP A 291 -37.14 -22.06 14.15
C TRP A 291 -37.53 -20.74 14.84
N ASN A 292 -37.39 -20.64 16.16
CA ASN A 292 -37.59 -19.38 16.88
C ASN A 292 -36.29 -18.57 16.83
N PRO A 293 -36.27 -17.31 16.36
CA PRO A 293 -35.05 -16.50 16.38
C PRO A 293 -34.64 -16.06 17.79
N THR A 294 -35.58 -15.92 18.75
CA THR A 294 -35.29 -15.35 20.07
C THR A 294 -34.17 -16.02 20.87
N PRO A 295 -34.02 -17.36 20.91
CA PRO A 295 -32.87 -18.01 21.53
C PRO A 295 -31.53 -17.66 20.85
N VAL A 296 -31.50 -17.51 19.52
CA VAL A 296 -30.30 -17.12 18.76
C VAL A 296 -29.96 -15.66 19.06
N GLN A 297 -30.93 -14.75 18.91
CA GLN A 297 -30.82 -13.33 19.29
C GLN A 297 -30.27 -13.19 20.72
N GLN A 298 -30.76 -13.98 21.68
CA GLN A 298 -30.29 -13.98 23.07
C GLN A 298 -28.87 -14.56 23.25
N GLN A 299 -28.49 -15.58 22.49
CA GLN A 299 -27.12 -16.11 22.48
C GLN A 299 -26.13 -15.08 21.94
N THR A 300 -26.39 -14.54 20.76
CA THR A 300 -25.55 -13.55 20.07
C THR A 300 -25.42 -12.27 20.91
N ARG A 301 -26.53 -11.78 21.48
CA ARG A 301 -26.54 -10.67 22.44
C ARG A 301 -25.76 -10.99 23.73
N ALA A 302 -25.69 -12.26 24.15
CA ALA A 302 -24.89 -12.69 25.29
C ALA A 302 -23.41 -12.94 24.96
N GLU A 303 -23.06 -13.23 23.71
CA GLU A 303 -21.69 -13.28 23.19
C GLU A 303 -21.10 -11.87 23.11
N TRP A 304 -21.80 -10.96 22.45
CA TRP A 304 -21.45 -9.54 22.45
C TRP A 304 -21.38 -8.94 23.86
N ARG A 305 -22.28 -9.32 24.78
CA ARG A 305 -22.13 -8.94 26.21
C ARG A 305 -20.79 -9.39 26.81
N ARG A 306 -20.32 -10.60 26.52
CA ARG A 306 -19.04 -11.11 27.06
C ARG A 306 -17.86 -10.38 26.44
N ALA A 307 -17.91 -10.12 25.13
CA ALA A 307 -16.88 -9.38 24.41
C ALA A 307 -16.75 -7.94 24.92
N LEU A 308 -17.84 -7.16 24.91
CA LEU A 308 -17.84 -5.75 25.34
C LEU A 308 -17.52 -5.58 26.84
N ASN A 309 -17.81 -6.58 27.69
CA ASN A 309 -17.42 -6.53 29.11
C ASN A 309 -15.91 -6.73 29.36
N THR A 310 -15.07 -6.93 28.34
CA THR A 310 -13.61 -6.82 28.53
C THR A 310 -13.16 -5.39 28.79
N VAL A 311 -13.96 -4.37 28.41
CA VAL A 311 -13.67 -2.97 28.76
C VAL A 311 -14.93 -2.32 29.34
N GLN A 312 -14.89 -2.03 30.65
CA GLN A 312 -16.01 -1.43 31.38
C GLN A 312 -15.76 0.05 31.63
N VAL A 313 -16.61 0.94 31.11
CA VAL A 313 -16.53 2.40 31.34
C VAL A 313 -17.66 2.94 32.22
N GLY A 314 -17.36 4.04 32.94
CA GLY A 314 -18.26 4.77 33.83
C GLY A 314 -18.08 6.28 33.68
N GLY A 315 -19.17 7.04 33.84
CA GLY A 315 -19.22 8.46 33.48
C GLY A 315 -19.39 8.68 31.97
N GLY A 316 -18.99 9.87 31.49
CA GLY A 316 -19.26 10.31 30.11
C GLY A 316 -20.72 10.70 29.87
N SER A 317 -21.03 11.16 28.65
CA SER A 317 -22.41 11.36 28.19
C SER A 317 -22.98 10.08 27.57
N ALA A 318 -24.30 10.02 27.35
CA ALA A 318 -24.93 8.90 26.64
C ALA A 318 -24.41 8.75 25.21
N ALA A 319 -24.07 9.85 24.53
CA ALA A 319 -23.43 9.81 23.21
C ALA A 319 -22.04 9.17 23.31
N ASN A 320 -21.21 9.59 24.26
CA ASN A 320 -19.84 9.09 24.45
C ASN A 320 -19.86 7.57 24.72
N LEU A 321 -20.82 7.09 25.52
CA LEU A 321 -21.02 5.65 25.77
C LEU A 321 -21.43 4.90 24.49
N THR A 322 -22.31 5.48 23.67
CA THR A 322 -22.73 4.88 22.39
C THR A 322 -21.60 4.84 21.37
N THR A 323 -20.87 5.94 21.15
CA THR A 323 -19.71 5.96 20.25
C THR A 323 -18.65 4.96 20.72
N PHE A 324 -18.29 4.95 22.02
CA PHE A 324 -17.28 4.05 22.56
C PHE A 324 -17.63 2.56 22.42
N TYR A 325 -18.84 2.15 22.84
CA TYR A 325 -19.21 0.74 22.74
C TYR A 325 -19.50 0.30 21.30
N THR A 326 -19.85 1.21 20.39
CA THR A 326 -19.98 0.89 18.96
C THR A 326 -18.62 0.72 18.30
N ALA A 327 -17.66 1.62 18.57
CA ALA A 327 -16.29 1.46 18.13
C ALA A 327 -15.66 0.14 18.66
N LEU A 328 -15.89 -0.20 19.94
CA LEU A 328 -15.47 -1.48 20.51
C LEU A 328 -16.21 -2.69 19.91
N TYR A 329 -17.39 -2.50 19.31
CA TYR A 329 -18.10 -3.53 18.56
C TYR A 329 -17.44 -3.75 17.18
N HIS A 330 -17.21 -2.69 16.38
CA HIS A 330 -16.52 -2.79 15.08
C HIS A 330 -15.11 -3.39 15.22
N SER A 331 -14.36 -2.94 16.24
CA SER A 331 -13.03 -3.45 16.61
C SER A 331 -12.96 -4.95 16.96
N LEU A 332 -14.08 -5.67 16.92
CA LEU A 332 -14.22 -7.09 17.26
C LEU A 332 -15.05 -7.89 16.23
N GLN A 333 -15.31 -7.33 15.03
CA GLN A 333 -15.97 -8.03 13.92
C GLN A 333 -14.97 -8.82 13.06
N PHE A 334 -13.73 -8.33 12.93
CA PHE A 334 -12.67 -8.89 12.08
C PHE A 334 -11.33 -8.98 12.83
N PRO A 335 -10.36 -9.79 12.37
CA PRO A 335 -10.46 -10.82 11.32
C PRO A 335 -11.53 -11.87 11.64
N SER A 336 -12.17 -12.43 10.60
CA SER A 336 -13.37 -13.28 10.74
C SER A 336 -13.03 -14.77 10.66
N VAL A 337 -13.83 -15.60 11.36
CA VAL A 337 -13.63 -17.06 11.40
C VAL A 337 -13.80 -17.69 10.01
N PHE A 338 -12.88 -18.54 9.59
CA PHE A 338 -12.82 -19.08 8.23
C PHE A 338 -13.00 -20.61 8.11
N ASN A 339 -12.86 -21.38 9.21
CA ASN A 339 -13.07 -22.84 9.18
C ASN A 339 -14.52 -23.28 9.50
N ASP A 340 -14.97 -24.36 8.86
CA ASP A 340 -16.19 -25.15 9.18
C ASP A 340 -16.16 -25.67 10.64
N VAL A 341 -17.32 -26.09 11.17
CA VAL A 341 -17.42 -26.67 12.53
C VAL A 341 -16.72 -28.04 12.68
N ASP A 342 -16.43 -28.73 11.57
CA ASP A 342 -15.58 -29.93 11.56
C ASP A 342 -14.07 -29.60 11.40
N GLY A 343 -13.73 -28.32 11.35
CA GLY A 343 -12.36 -27.80 11.32
C GLY A 343 -11.74 -27.67 9.93
N ARG A 344 -12.47 -27.96 8.84
CA ARG A 344 -11.96 -27.75 7.48
C ARG A 344 -11.95 -26.28 7.09
N TYR A 345 -10.97 -25.86 6.29
CA TYR A 345 -10.94 -24.56 5.61
C TYR A 345 -10.30 -24.71 4.21
N MET A 346 -10.48 -23.72 3.34
CA MET A 346 -9.80 -23.67 2.04
C MET A 346 -8.45 -22.96 2.21
N GLY A 347 -7.37 -23.51 1.67
CA GLY A 347 -6.04 -22.90 1.74
C GLY A 347 -5.75 -21.92 0.61
N PHE A 348 -4.65 -21.18 0.74
CA PHE A 348 -4.06 -20.35 -0.32
C PHE A 348 -3.46 -21.17 -1.48
N ASP A 349 -3.43 -22.50 -1.33
CA ASP A 349 -3.07 -23.49 -2.34
C ASP A 349 -4.30 -24.12 -3.04
N ASP A 350 -5.51 -23.57 -2.83
CA ASP A 350 -6.82 -24.08 -3.28
C ASP A 350 -7.14 -25.53 -2.82
N GLU A 351 -6.43 -26.04 -1.80
CA GLU A 351 -6.66 -27.36 -1.19
C GLU A 351 -7.44 -27.27 0.14
N VAL A 352 -8.05 -28.38 0.56
CA VAL A 352 -8.87 -28.41 1.79
C VAL A 352 -8.03 -28.84 2.99
N HIS A 353 -7.70 -27.87 3.84
CA HIS A 353 -6.91 -28.06 5.06
C HIS A 353 -7.77 -28.28 6.31
N HIS A 354 -7.14 -28.66 7.42
CA HIS A 354 -7.77 -28.80 8.73
C HIS A 354 -7.02 -27.97 9.79
N VAL A 355 -7.76 -27.13 10.52
CA VAL A 355 -7.19 -26.33 11.62
C VAL A 355 -6.74 -27.23 12.80
N PRO A 356 -5.60 -26.95 13.47
CA PRO A 356 -5.18 -27.70 14.63
C PRO A 356 -6.22 -27.70 15.77
N ALA A 357 -6.34 -28.83 16.47
CA ALA A 357 -7.40 -29.03 17.46
C ALA A 357 -7.39 -27.96 18.58
N LYS A 358 -8.53 -27.27 18.72
CA LYS A 358 -8.78 -26.12 19.64
C LYS A 358 -8.15 -24.79 19.22
N GLN A 359 -7.64 -24.67 18.00
CA GLN A 359 -7.42 -23.39 17.33
C GLN A 359 -8.59 -23.09 16.38
N THR A 360 -8.56 -21.89 15.81
CA THR A 360 -9.49 -21.41 14.79
C THR A 360 -8.67 -20.86 13.62
N GLN A 361 -9.13 -21.05 12.38
CA GLN A 361 -8.60 -20.33 11.22
C GLN A 361 -9.39 -19.03 11.09
N TYR A 362 -8.67 -17.94 10.82
CA TYR A 362 -9.24 -16.64 10.49
C TYR A 362 -8.87 -16.25 9.05
N ALA A 363 -9.61 -15.31 8.48
CA ALA A 363 -9.38 -14.67 7.18
C ALA A 363 -9.98 -13.26 7.21
N THR A 364 -9.85 -12.51 6.10
CA THR A 364 -10.28 -11.10 6.02
C THR A 364 -9.45 -10.23 6.97
N PHE A 365 -8.18 -10.04 6.61
CA PHE A 365 -7.28 -9.12 7.29
C PHE A 365 -7.00 -7.93 6.37
N SER A 366 -7.05 -6.73 6.96
CA SER A 366 -6.69 -5.46 6.33
C SER A 366 -5.40 -5.03 7.02
N ASP A 367 -4.28 -5.69 6.67
CA ASP A 367 -3.11 -5.75 7.56
C ASP A 367 -2.44 -4.37 7.73
N TRP A 368 -2.40 -3.54 6.68
CA TRP A 368 -1.82 -2.18 6.68
C TRP A 368 -2.47 -1.23 7.68
N ASP A 369 -3.78 -1.40 7.87
CA ASP A 369 -4.65 -0.57 8.69
C ASP A 369 -4.67 -1.13 10.12
N THR A 370 -4.91 -2.45 10.19
CA THR A 370 -5.18 -3.13 11.45
C THR A 370 -3.94 -3.40 12.28
N TYR A 371 -2.72 -3.37 11.72
CA TYR A 371 -1.50 -3.46 12.53
C TYR A 371 -1.39 -2.31 13.53
N ARG A 372 -1.87 -1.12 13.16
CA ARG A 372 -1.64 0.16 13.84
C ARG A 372 -2.35 0.25 15.19
N ALA A 373 -3.64 -0.10 15.23
CA ALA A 373 -4.47 0.04 16.43
C ALA A 373 -5.27 -1.21 16.82
N LEU A 374 -5.77 -1.98 15.84
CA LEU A 374 -6.66 -3.13 16.06
C LEU A 374 -5.90 -4.33 16.64
N ALA A 375 -4.82 -4.76 16.00
CA ALA A 375 -4.00 -5.90 16.43
C ALA A 375 -3.51 -5.81 17.89
N PRO A 376 -2.90 -4.69 18.37
CA PRO A 376 -2.50 -4.57 19.76
C PRO A 376 -3.69 -4.56 20.74
N LEU A 377 -4.84 -3.99 20.35
CA LEU A 377 -6.07 -4.01 21.16
C LEU A 377 -6.61 -5.45 21.32
N GLN A 378 -6.73 -6.18 20.21
CA GLN A 378 -7.23 -7.54 20.19
C GLN A 378 -6.30 -8.52 20.91
N ALA A 379 -4.98 -8.38 20.76
CA ALA A 379 -4.02 -9.20 21.48
C ALA A 379 -4.07 -8.97 23.00
N MET A 380 -4.30 -7.74 23.45
CA MET A 380 -4.44 -7.40 24.87
C MET A 380 -5.72 -7.99 25.51
N LEU A 381 -6.85 -7.88 24.80
CA LEU A 381 -8.18 -8.29 25.30
C LEU A 381 -8.47 -9.79 25.06
N PHE A 382 -8.18 -10.28 23.85
CA PHE A 382 -8.51 -11.62 23.34
C PHE A 382 -7.24 -12.40 22.90
N PRO A 383 -6.26 -12.63 23.79
CA PRO A 383 -4.96 -13.20 23.43
C PRO A 383 -5.00 -14.66 22.95
N LYS A 384 -6.12 -15.38 23.03
CA LYS A 384 -6.25 -16.70 22.36
C LYS A 384 -6.61 -16.47 20.89
N GLU A 385 -7.61 -15.63 20.65
CA GLU A 385 -8.16 -15.29 19.33
C GLU A 385 -7.07 -14.64 18.47
N ALA A 386 -6.41 -13.59 18.95
CA ALA A 386 -5.27 -12.97 18.28
C ALA A 386 -4.10 -13.96 18.04
N GLY A 387 -3.86 -14.88 18.98
CA GLY A 387 -2.86 -15.95 18.80
C GLY A 387 -3.23 -16.94 17.70
N ASP A 388 -4.52 -17.25 17.52
CA ASP A 388 -5.02 -18.11 16.46
C ASP A 388 -5.10 -17.35 15.10
N MET A 389 -5.38 -16.04 15.11
CA MET A 389 -5.32 -15.13 13.96
C MET A 389 -3.90 -15.02 13.38
N ALA A 390 -2.90 -14.68 14.20
CA ALA A 390 -1.51 -14.65 13.75
C ALA A 390 -1.05 -16.03 13.24
N ASN A 391 -1.44 -17.12 13.89
CA ASN A 391 -1.17 -18.47 13.38
C ASN A 391 -1.96 -18.84 12.12
N SER A 392 -2.97 -18.06 11.70
CA SER A 392 -3.66 -18.23 10.42
C SER A 392 -2.78 -17.69 9.29
N LEU A 393 -2.37 -16.41 9.38
CA LEU A 393 -1.41 -15.80 8.45
C LEU A 393 -0.14 -16.64 8.23
N ILE A 394 0.36 -17.29 9.29
CA ILE A 394 1.52 -18.21 9.20
C ILE A 394 1.23 -19.44 8.31
N ARG A 395 0.02 -20.02 8.40
CA ARG A 395 -0.40 -21.16 7.56
C ARG A 395 -0.68 -20.74 6.12
N ASP A 396 -1.30 -19.58 5.98
CA ASP A 396 -1.67 -18.99 4.69
C ASP A 396 -0.40 -18.68 3.90
N ALA A 397 0.61 -18.10 4.56
CA ALA A 397 1.94 -17.86 4.00
C ALA A 397 2.69 -19.14 3.60
N GLU A 398 2.57 -20.23 4.36
CA GLU A 398 3.15 -21.53 3.99
C GLU A 398 2.47 -22.14 2.76
N GLN A 399 1.13 -22.04 2.67
CA GLN A 399 0.34 -22.51 1.54
C GLN A 399 0.67 -21.70 0.27
N GLN A 400 0.92 -20.40 0.40
CA GLN A 400 1.37 -19.51 -0.67
C GLN A 400 2.87 -19.69 -1.05
N GLY A 401 3.53 -20.77 -0.62
CA GLY A 401 4.93 -21.07 -0.99
C GLY A 401 6.00 -20.43 -0.08
N GLY A 402 5.60 -19.98 1.11
CA GLY A 402 6.47 -19.28 2.06
C GLY A 402 6.64 -17.81 1.67
N TRP A 403 5.54 -17.08 1.55
CA TRP A 403 5.47 -15.63 1.32
C TRP A 403 4.30 -15.07 2.14
N MET A 404 4.46 -13.94 2.84
CA MET A 404 3.40 -13.38 3.68
C MET A 404 2.28 -12.78 2.82
N PRO A 405 0.98 -13.06 3.09
CA PRO A 405 -0.11 -12.31 2.45
C PRO A 405 -0.09 -10.83 2.91
N ARG A 406 -0.62 -9.93 2.07
CA ARG A 406 -0.58 -8.46 2.26
C ARG A 406 -1.96 -7.85 2.58
N TRP A 407 -3.01 -8.40 1.98
CA TRP A 407 -4.42 -8.10 2.29
C TRP A 407 -5.25 -9.37 2.04
N PRO A 408 -5.18 -10.37 2.94
CA PRO A 408 -5.82 -11.68 2.72
C PRO A 408 -7.33 -11.65 2.96
N LEU A 409 -8.08 -11.75 1.86
CA LEU A 409 -9.53 -11.92 1.82
C LEU A 409 -9.89 -13.38 1.52
N ALA A 410 -10.63 -14.04 2.40
CA ALA A 410 -10.89 -15.47 2.31
C ALA A 410 -9.58 -16.29 2.11
N ASN A 411 -9.35 -16.88 0.93
CA ASN A 411 -8.13 -17.61 0.59
C ASN A 411 -7.32 -16.96 -0.56
N VAL A 412 -7.46 -15.63 -0.77
CA VAL A 412 -6.73 -14.86 -1.79
C VAL A 412 -6.15 -13.57 -1.20
N SER A 413 -5.09 -13.01 -1.80
CA SER A 413 -4.49 -11.72 -1.40
C SER A 413 -4.25 -10.81 -2.60
N THR A 414 -4.24 -9.50 -2.37
CA THR A 414 -3.87 -8.46 -3.35
C THR A 414 -2.36 -8.18 -3.34
N THR A 415 -1.89 -7.52 -4.41
CA THR A 415 -0.56 -6.88 -4.56
C THR A 415 -0.78 -5.47 -5.09
N GLY A 416 0.06 -4.51 -4.67
CA GLY A 416 -0.13 -3.08 -5.00
C GLY A 416 -1.27 -2.40 -4.22
N THR A 417 -1.87 -3.10 -3.26
CA THR A 417 -2.94 -2.62 -2.37
C THR A 417 -2.79 -3.37 -1.04
N MET A 418 -2.34 -2.75 0.07
CA MET A 418 -1.70 -1.43 0.19
C MET A 418 -0.17 -1.55 0.06
N ASN A 419 0.60 -0.60 0.59
CA ASN A 419 2.07 -0.66 0.76
C ASN A 419 2.51 -1.56 1.95
N GLY A 420 3.81 -1.84 2.06
CA GLY A 420 4.42 -2.54 3.21
C GLY A 420 4.35 -4.08 3.18
N ASP A 421 4.83 -4.71 4.25
CA ASP A 421 4.67 -6.14 4.57
C ASP A 421 3.91 -6.25 5.90
N SER A 422 2.71 -5.68 5.91
CA SER A 422 1.99 -5.29 7.14
C SER A 422 1.57 -6.46 8.04
N ALA A 423 1.56 -7.69 7.53
CA ALA A 423 1.39 -8.89 8.34
C ALA A 423 2.54 -9.06 9.37
N VAL A 424 3.75 -8.55 9.08
CA VAL A 424 4.89 -8.54 10.00
C VAL A 424 4.65 -7.68 11.26
N PRO A 425 4.35 -6.37 11.18
CA PRO A 425 4.05 -5.56 12.36
C PRO A 425 2.77 -6.02 13.06
N LEU A 426 1.77 -6.58 12.36
CA LEU A 426 0.60 -7.18 13.00
C LEU A 426 0.96 -8.41 13.86
N ILE A 427 1.80 -9.32 13.35
CA ILE A 427 2.29 -10.48 14.11
C ILE A 427 3.19 -10.02 15.26
N ALA A 428 4.04 -9.01 15.07
CA ALA A 428 4.88 -8.45 16.12
C ALA A 428 4.06 -7.79 17.24
N ASN A 429 3.04 -6.98 16.91
CA ASN A 429 2.09 -6.43 17.88
C ASN A 429 1.32 -7.54 18.60
N THR A 430 0.90 -8.58 17.88
CA THR A 430 0.25 -9.75 18.50
C THR A 430 1.13 -10.41 19.56
N VAL A 431 2.43 -10.56 19.30
CA VAL A 431 3.39 -11.10 20.28
C VAL A 431 3.60 -10.15 21.46
N ALA A 432 3.84 -8.86 21.18
CA ALA A 432 4.13 -7.85 22.20
C ALA A 432 2.97 -7.66 23.20
N PHE A 433 1.72 -7.62 22.72
CA PHE A 433 0.53 -7.40 23.54
C PHE A 433 -0.03 -8.67 24.20
N GLY A 434 0.63 -9.83 24.02
CA GLY A 434 0.39 -11.04 24.82
C GLY A 434 -0.37 -12.17 24.13
N GLY A 435 -0.46 -12.15 22.80
CA GLY A 435 -1.03 -13.21 21.97
C GLY A 435 -0.39 -14.59 22.24
N ARG A 436 -1.22 -15.62 22.31
CA ARG A 436 -0.82 -16.94 22.82
C ARG A 436 -0.38 -17.88 21.71
N LYS A 437 0.82 -18.45 21.88
CA LYS A 437 1.39 -19.50 21.03
C LYS A 437 1.57 -19.08 19.56
N VAL A 438 1.84 -17.81 19.28
CA VAL A 438 2.32 -17.40 17.95
C VAL A 438 3.63 -18.15 17.67
N ASP A 439 3.72 -18.87 16.55
CA ASP A 439 4.91 -19.68 16.22
C ASP A 439 6.00 -18.83 15.53
N VAL A 440 6.60 -17.92 16.30
CA VAL A 440 7.61 -16.97 15.81
C VAL A 440 8.81 -17.67 15.18
N ALA A 441 9.20 -18.84 15.69
CA ALA A 441 10.30 -19.62 15.14
C ALA A 441 9.99 -20.26 13.78
N ARG A 442 8.71 -20.44 13.45
CA ARG A 442 8.22 -20.97 12.17
C ARG A 442 8.07 -19.89 11.12
N VAL A 443 7.58 -18.70 11.49
CA VAL A 443 7.32 -17.60 10.55
C VAL A 443 8.54 -16.72 10.27
N LEU A 444 9.47 -16.54 11.23
CA LEU A 444 10.63 -15.67 11.02
C LEU A 444 11.40 -16.02 9.73
N PRO A 445 11.69 -17.28 9.37
CA PRO A 445 12.34 -17.60 8.09
C PRO A 445 11.55 -17.21 6.83
N ILE A 446 10.22 -17.07 6.92
CA ILE A 446 9.36 -16.59 5.83
C ILE A 446 9.50 -15.08 5.70
N MET A 447 9.37 -14.35 6.81
CA MET A 447 9.58 -12.88 6.86
C MET A 447 11.00 -12.48 6.39
N LEU A 448 12.01 -13.32 6.66
CA LEU A 448 13.37 -13.12 6.17
C LEU A 448 13.55 -13.41 4.67
N LYS A 449 12.66 -14.19 4.05
CA LYS A 449 12.63 -14.39 2.59
C LYS A 449 11.97 -13.16 1.94
N GLY A 450 10.78 -12.81 2.41
CA GLY A 450 10.03 -11.60 2.09
C GLY A 450 10.86 -10.32 2.09
N ALA A 451 11.50 -10.04 3.22
CA ALA A 451 12.31 -8.85 3.42
C ALA A 451 13.69 -8.83 2.71
N ASN A 452 14.00 -9.78 1.81
CA ASN A 452 15.25 -9.77 1.03
C ASN A 452 15.10 -10.17 -0.45
N HIS A 453 13.99 -10.78 -0.86
CA HIS A 453 13.81 -11.32 -2.21
C HIS A 453 12.42 -11.01 -2.78
N SER A 454 12.34 -10.84 -4.10
CA SER A 454 11.07 -10.76 -4.83
C SER A 454 10.86 -11.99 -5.74
N GLU A 455 9.60 -12.45 -5.84
CA GLU A 455 9.20 -13.56 -6.72
C GLU A 455 7.76 -13.32 -7.18
N GLU A 456 7.51 -13.34 -8.50
CA GLU A 456 6.15 -13.29 -9.05
C GLU A 456 5.47 -14.65 -8.89
N LEU A 457 4.43 -14.69 -8.07
CA LEU A 457 3.61 -15.88 -7.84
C LEU A 457 2.42 -15.93 -8.81
N GLY A 458 1.58 -16.96 -8.62
CA GLY A 458 0.31 -17.09 -9.31
C GLY A 458 -0.50 -15.79 -9.29
N TRP A 459 -1.10 -15.48 -10.44
CA TRP A 459 -1.99 -14.33 -10.64
C TRP A 459 -1.29 -12.96 -10.58
N GLY A 460 0.05 -12.90 -10.66
CA GLY A 460 0.83 -11.66 -10.69
C GLY A 460 1.14 -11.08 -9.32
N TRP A 461 1.01 -11.89 -8.26
CA TRP A 461 1.21 -11.45 -6.88
C TRP A 461 2.69 -11.40 -6.50
N GLN A 462 3.09 -10.38 -5.74
CA GLN A 462 4.39 -10.23 -5.08
C GLN A 462 4.19 -9.63 -3.67
N GLU A 463 5.05 -10.03 -2.71
CA GLU A 463 5.03 -9.53 -1.32
C GLU A 463 5.62 -8.11 -1.23
N ARG A 464 6.88 -7.97 -1.65
CA ARG A 464 7.63 -6.71 -1.72
C ARG A 464 8.25 -6.60 -3.12
N GLN A 465 7.71 -5.71 -3.95
CA GLN A 465 8.16 -5.54 -5.34
C GLN A 465 9.59 -4.98 -5.38
N CYS A 466 10.48 -5.61 -6.17
CA CYS A 466 11.88 -5.19 -6.36
C CYS A 466 12.67 -4.93 -5.05
N VAL A 467 12.36 -5.66 -3.96
CA VAL A 467 12.95 -5.43 -2.62
C VAL A 467 14.49 -5.51 -2.61
N GLU A 468 15.08 -6.22 -3.56
CA GLU A 468 16.52 -6.23 -3.83
C GLU A 468 17.12 -4.81 -3.93
N GLU A 469 16.41 -3.85 -4.52
CA GLU A 469 16.85 -2.46 -4.64
C GLU A 469 16.86 -1.74 -3.29
N TYR A 470 15.87 -1.99 -2.43
CA TYR A 470 15.87 -1.49 -1.04
C TYR A 470 17.01 -2.12 -0.22
N VAL A 471 17.36 -3.38 -0.49
CA VAL A 471 18.50 -4.06 0.16
C VAL A 471 19.85 -3.49 -0.30
N GLU A 472 19.99 -3.09 -1.57
CA GLU A 472 21.21 -2.49 -2.11
C GLU A 472 21.35 -0.98 -1.76
N LEU A 473 20.27 -0.21 -1.91
CA LEU A 473 20.28 1.26 -1.80
C LEU A 473 19.89 1.78 -0.41
N GLY A 474 19.25 0.96 0.43
CA GLY A 474 18.68 1.37 1.71
C GLY A 474 17.40 2.21 1.60
N TYR A 475 16.79 2.29 0.41
CA TYR A 475 15.48 2.90 0.15
C TYR A 475 14.89 2.28 -1.12
N ALA A 476 13.57 2.29 -1.26
CA ALA A 476 12.89 1.90 -2.51
C ALA A 476 12.82 3.12 -3.46
N PRO A 477 13.36 3.02 -4.70
CA PRO A 477 13.26 4.09 -5.69
C PRO A 477 11.81 4.44 -6.04
N ASN A 478 11.55 5.69 -6.38
CA ASN A 478 10.24 6.17 -6.81
C ASN A 478 10.09 6.09 -8.33
N ASP A 479 10.09 4.85 -8.84
CA ASP A 479 9.96 4.51 -10.25
C ASP A 479 8.87 3.42 -10.46
N ALA A 480 8.94 2.68 -11.57
CA ALA A 480 7.98 1.63 -11.92
C ALA A 480 7.97 0.43 -10.97
N CYS A 481 9.06 0.14 -10.24
CA CYS A 481 9.09 -0.89 -9.20
C CYS A 481 8.28 -0.50 -7.95
N SER A 482 8.01 0.81 -7.77
CA SER A 482 7.21 1.35 -6.66
C SER A 482 5.76 1.68 -7.05
N GLN A 483 5.20 1.07 -8.09
CA GLN A 483 3.87 1.42 -8.60
C GLN A 483 2.76 0.63 -7.87
N GLY A 484 2.12 1.26 -6.89
CA GLY A 484 0.90 0.75 -6.25
C GLY A 484 -0.38 1.19 -6.96
N ALA A 485 -1.53 1.02 -6.30
CA ALA A 485 -2.84 1.35 -6.85
C ALA A 485 -3.05 2.86 -7.10
N HIS A 486 -2.44 3.71 -6.27
CA HIS A 486 -2.72 5.17 -6.27
C HIS A 486 -1.64 6.01 -6.96
N GLY A 487 -0.42 5.47 -7.13
CA GLY A 487 0.69 6.15 -7.76
C GLY A 487 2.02 5.42 -7.57
N ARG A 488 3.13 6.12 -7.80
CA ARG A 488 4.43 5.65 -7.31
C ARG A 488 4.56 6.03 -5.84
N GLN A 489 5.06 5.10 -5.03
CA GLN A 489 5.01 5.18 -3.56
C GLN A 489 6.34 4.82 -2.88
N GLY A 490 7.48 5.11 -3.54
CA GLY A 490 8.82 4.68 -3.10
C GLY A 490 9.23 5.14 -1.69
N VAL A 491 8.83 6.35 -1.25
CA VAL A 491 9.08 6.76 0.15
C VAL A 491 8.12 6.06 1.13
N SER A 492 6.86 5.82 0.77
CA SER A 492 5.95 5.04 1.61
C SER A 492 6.43 3.61 1.82
N GLU A 493 6.81 2.88 0.78
CA GLU A 493 7.37 1.53 0.91
C GLU A 493 8.69 1.54 1.71
N THR A 494 9.55 2.57 1.54
CA THR A 494 10.76 2.73 2.37
C THR A 494 10.43 2.87 3.87
N LEU A 495 9.34 3.58 4.21
CA LEU A 495 8.95 3.85 5.59
C LEU A 495 8.25 2.64 6.22
N GLU A 496 7.29 2.02 5.54
CA GLU A 496 6.68 0.75 6.00
C GLU A 496 7.75 -0.34 6.16
N TRP A 497 8.63 -0.57 5.17
CA TRP A 497 9.66 -1.61 5.28
C TRP A 497 10.66 -1.32 6.41
N SER A 498 10.82 -0.05 6.81
CA SER A 498 11.59 0.32 8.02
C SER A 498 10.85 0.00 9.33
N ILE A 499 9.52 0.01 9.33
CA ILE A 499 8.64 -0.45 10.43
C ILE A 499 8.60 -1.98 10.47
N ASP A 500 8.46 -2.65 9.31
CA ASP A 500 8.48 -4.11 9.18
C ASP A 500 9.82 -4.68 9.65
N ASP A 501 10.93 -4.06 9.26
CA ASP A 501 12.26 -4.46 9.73
C ASP A 501 12.44 -4.21 11.25
N PHE A 502 11.82 -3.17 11.81
CA PHE A 502 11.78 -2.98 13.26
C PHE A 502 10.99 -4.11 13.96
N ALA A 503 9.88 -4.54 13.37
CA ALA A 503 9.05 -5.64 13.86
C ALA A 503 9.74 -7.01 13.74
N ILE A 504 10.45 -7.30 12.63
CA ILE A 504 11.33 -8.48 12.49
C ILE A 504 12.41 -8.48 13.59
N SER A 505 12.99 -7.32 13.89
CA SER A 505 13.95 -7.18 14.99
C SER A 505 13.35 -7.59 16.35
N GLN A 506 12.13 -7.14 16.67
CA GLN A 506 11.47 -7.51 17.92
C GLN A 506 11.11 -9.00 17.98
N LEU A 507 10.63 -9.58 16.88
CA LEU A 507 10.28 -11.01 16.77
C LEU A 507 11.53 -11.90 16.93
N ALA A 508 12.63 -11.57 16.24
CA ALA A 508 13.91 -12.26 16.40
C ALA A 508 14.46 -12.16 17.84
N ALA A 509 14.37 -10.97 18.45
CA ALA A 509 14.76 -10.77 19.84
C ALA A 509 13.91 -11.59 20.84
N ALA A 510 12.61 -11.74 20.58
CA ALA A 510 11.68 -12.50 21.43
C ALA A 510 12.00 -14.01 21.48
N ILE A 511 12.50 -14.60 20.39
CA ILE A 511 13.01 -15.99 20.37
C ILE A 511 14.51 -16.11 20.72
N GLY A 512 15.20 -14.98 20.87
CA GLY A 512 16.61 -14.92 21.27
C GLY A 512 17.63 -14.95 20.11
N ASP A 513 17.20 -14.81 18.86
CA ASP A 513 18.10 -14.62 17.73
C ASP A 513 18.64 -13.18 17.69
N LYS A 514 19.79 -13.00 18.32
CA LYS A 514 20.49 -11.72 18.42
C LYS A 514 21.18 -11.30 17.13
N HIS A 515 21.40 -12.21 16.18
CA HIS A 515 22.03 -11.85 14.90
C HIS A 515 21.00 -11.16 14.01
N THR A 516 19.88 -11.85 13.77
CA THR A 516 18.76 -11.32 12.98
C THR A 516 18.21 -10.06 13.61
N ALA A 517 18.03 -10.02 14.95
CA ALA A 517 17.59 -8.80 15.63
C ALA A 517 18.54 -7.61 15.38
N ALA A 518 19.87 -7.80 15.46
CA ALA A 518 20.82 -6.71 15.24
C ALA A 518 20.87 -6.24 13.76
N GLN A 519 20.74 -7.16 12.81
CA GLN A 519 20.69 -6.85 11.37
C GLN A 519 19.46 -6.02 11.01
N TYR A 520 18.29 -6.43 11.49
CA TYR A 520 17.03 -5.77 11.16
C TYR A 520 16.80 -4.49 11.97
N GLN A 521 17.35 -4.41 13.18
CA GLN A 521 17.42 -3.16 13.94
C GLN A 521 18.24 -2.08 13.21
N LEU A 522 19.26 -2.45 12.43
CA LEU A 522 20.00 -1.50 11.59
C LEU A 522 19.14 -1.04 10.40
N ARG A 523 18.57 -1.98 9.62
CA ARG A 523 17.70 -1.66 8.48
C ARG A 523 16.46 -0.84 8.85
N SER A 524 15.93 -0.98 10.08
CA SER A 524 14.83 -0.15 10.58
C SER A 524 15.11 1.37 10.63
N GLN A 525 16.35 1.78 10.37
CA GLN A 525 16.78 3.18 10.30
C GLN A 525 16.95 3.69 8.85
N ASN A 526 16.50 2.92 7.85
CA ASN A 526 16.52 3.27 6.44
C ASN A 526 15.66 4.51 6.09
N TRP A 527 14.72 4.91 6.96
CA TRP A 527 14.04 6.22 6.90
C TRP A 527 15.01 7.42 6.79
N GLN A 528 16.24 7.28 7.31
CA GLN A 528 17.28 8.32 7.20
C GLN A 528 17.72 8.57 5.75
N ASN A 529 17.53 7.58 4.85
CA ASN A 529 17.84 7.72 3.43
C ASN A 529 16.78 8.57 2.72
N THR A 530 15.49 8.42 3.03
CA THR A 530 14.43 9.26 2.45
C THR A 530 14.27 10.63 3.11
N PHE A 531 14.92 10.90 4.25
CA PHE A 531 14.94 12.24 4.83
C PHE A 531 15.81 13.20 4.01
N ASN A 532 15.22 14.30 3.52
CA ASN A 532 15.90 15.36 2.77
C ASN A 532 16.21 16.58 3.67
N PRO A 533 17.47 16.84 4.05
CA PRO A 533 17.80 17.98 4.92
C PRO A 533 17.65 19.37 4.30
N THR A 534 17.38 19.53 2.99
CA THR A 534 17.11 20.86 2.41
C THR A 534 15.68 21.33 2.65
N THR A 535 14.72 20.40 2.63
CA THR A 535 13.30 20.66 2.93
C THR A 535 12.94 20.32 4.37
N GLY A 536 13.72 19.43 5.00
CA GLY A 536 13.47 18.85 6.32
C GLY A 536 12.30 17.86 6.34
N TYR A 537 11.98 17.22 5.21
CA TYR A 537 10.89 16.24 5.07
C TYR A 537 11.43 14.88 4.62
N LEU A 538 10.67 13.83 4.92
CA LEU A 538 10.78 12.54 4.24
C LEU A 538 10.24 12.72 2.81
N GLN A 539 10.99 12.25 1.81
CA GLN A 539 10.70 12.44 0.38
C GLN A 539 11.11 11.23 -0.45
N PRO A 540 10.47 10.98 -1.61
CA PRO A 540 10.93 9.98 -2.56
C PRO A 540 12.32 10.33 -3.11
N ARG A 541 13.05 9.32 -3.58
CA ARG A 541 14.28 9.46 -4.38
C ARG A 541 14.14 8.71 -5.69
N ASP A 542 14.86 9.13 -6.73
CA ASP A 542 15.00 8.37 -7.97
C ASP A 542 15.99 7.19 -7.81
N GLU A 543 16.10 6.37 -8.86
CA GLU A 543 17.03 5.23 -8.94
C GLU A 543 18.51 5.67 -8.98
N ARG A 544 18.78 6.99 -9.06
CA ARG A 544 20.11 7.60 -9.02
C ARG A 544 20.44 8.21 -7.65
N GLY A 545 19.50 8.21 -6.70
CA GLY A 545 19.67 8.76 -5.35
C GLY A 545 19.44 10.26 -5.22
N ALA A 546 18.82 10.92 -6.22
CA ALA A 546 18.44 12.32 -6.18
C ALA A 546 17.01 12.51 -5.63
N PHE A 547 16.77 13.64 -4.94
CA PHE A 547 15.43 14.04 -4.50
C PHE A 547 14.70 14.84 -5.60
N PRO A 548 13.35 14.96 -5.54
CA PRO A 548 12.61 15.93 -6.35
C PRO A 548 13.08 17.38 -6.11
N ASN A 549 13.01 18.20 -7.16
CA ASN A 549 13.25 19.64 -7.07
C ASN A 549 12.02 20.38 -6.50
N GLY A 550 12.27 21.39 -5.66
CA GLY A 550 11.25 22.31 -5.17
C GLY A 550 10.82 22.05 -3.71
N PRO A 551 9.58 22.41 -3.32
CA PRO A 551 9.04 22.11 -2.00
C PRO A 551 8.74 20.60 -1.86
N ALA A 552 8.74 20.10 -0.63
CA ALA A 552 8.42 18.68 -0.36
C ALA A 552 6.94 18.35 -0.66
N PHE A 553 6.01 19.22 -0.25
CA PHE A 553 4.62 19.15 -0.67
C PHE A 553 4.43 19.85 -2.02
N VAL A 554 3.82 19.13 -2.97
CA VAL A 554 3.38 19.65 -4.27
C VAL A 554 1.92 19.28 -4.43
N THR A 555 1.06 20.28 -4.66
CA THR A 555 -0.39 20.08 -4.82
C THR A 555 -0.67 19.04 -5.92
N PRO A 556 -1.36 17.93 -5.61
CA PRO A 556 -1.65 16.90 -6.60
C PRO A 556 -2.52 17.40 -7.78
N PRO A 557 -2.45 16.74 -8.95
CA PRO A 557 -3.41 16.93 -10.03
C PRO A 557 -4.85 16.71 -9.54
N ALA A 558 -5.83 17.41 -10.12
CA ALA A 558 -7.22 17.42 -9.65
C ALA A 558 -7.95 16.06 -9.68
N ASN A 559 -7.37 15.04 -10.32
CA ASN A 559 -7.90 13.68 -10.40
C ASN A 559 -6.98 12.64 -9.72
N ALA A 560 -5.93 13.09 -9.01
CA ALA A 560 -5.04 12.21 -8.24
C ALA A 560 -5.55 12.03 -6.81
N PHE A 561 -5.16 10.93 -6.17
CA PHE A 561 -5.51 10.58 -4.80
C PHE A 561 -4.22 10.51 -3.97
N GLY A 562 -3.68 11.68 -3.65
CA GLY A 562 -2.34 11.83 -3.06
C GLY A 562 -1.29 12.38 -4.03
N GLN A 563 -0.09 12.59 -3.50
CA GLN A 563 1.08 13.12 -4.19
C GLN A 563 2.01 11.98 -4.63
N ASP A 564 2.62 12.10 -5.82
CA ASP A 564 3.66 11.15 -6.27
C ASP A 564 4.79 11.02 -5.23
N GLY A 565 5.13 9.78 -4.86
CA GLY A 565 5.93 9.44 -3.70
C GLY A 565 5.17 8.71 -2.61
N TYR A 566 3.85 8.90 -2.49
CA TYR A 566 3.08 8.57 -1.29
C TYR A 566 1.81 7.77 -1.60
N ASP A 567 1.64 6.58 -1.02
CA ASP A 567 0.38 5.81 -1.12
C ASP A 567 -0.71 6.49 -0.27
N GLU A 568 -1.85 6.80 -0.90
CA GLU A 568 -2.96 7.62 -0.38
C GLU A 568 -2.57 8.94 0.34
N GLY A 569 -1.36 9.47 0.14
CA GLY A 569 -0.80 10.46 1.05
C GLY A 569 -0.13 11.65 0.39
N ASN A 570 0.53 12.46 1.21
CA ASN A 570 1.47 13.48 0.75
C ASN A 570 2.55 13.74 1.80
N ALA A 571 3.53 14.57 1.45
CA ALA A 571 4.69 14.89 2.27
C ALA A 571 4.39 15.43 3.69
N ALA A 572 3.19 15.96 3.93
CA ALA A 572 2.82 16.51 5.23
C ALA A 572 2.41 15.44 6.27
N GLY A 573 1.71 14.37 5.84
CA GLY A 573 1.30 13.24 6.69
C GLY A 573 2.44 12.25 6.92
N TYR A 574 2.94 11.65 5.83
CA TYR A 574 4.13 10.77 5.85
C TYR A 574 5.39 11.45 6.41
N GLY A 575 5.41 12.78 6.52
CA GLY A 575 6.46 13.53 7.22
C GLY A 575 6.65 13.17 8.70
N TRP A 576 5.78 12.34 9.28
CA TRP A 576 5.85 11.84 10.66
C TRP A 576 6.00 10.31 10.76
N GLU A 577 6.03 9.57 9.65
CA GLU A 577 5.91 8.10 9.63
C GLU A 577 7.24 7.38 9.98
N VAL A 578 7.74 7.64 11.19
CA VAL A 578 8.87 6.93 11.82
C VAL A 578 8.52 6.59 13.29
N PRO A 579 7.46 5.79 13.53
CA PRO A 579 6.97 5.47 14.88
C PRO A 579 8.01 4.73 15.76
N GLN A 580 8.98 4.05 15.15
CA GLN A 580 10.10 3.40 15.82
C GLN A 580 11.19 4.38 16.29
N ASN A 581 11.31 5.57 15.69
CA ASN A 581 12.37 6.54 16.01
C ASN A 581 11.96 8.01 15.85
N MET A 582 10.83 8.38 16.46
CA MET A 582 10.30 9.74 16.44
C MET A 582 11.30 10.78 17.01
N ALA A 583 12.07 10.44 18.04
CA ALA A 583 13.10 11.33 18.58
C ALA A 583 14.23 11.63 17.57
N GLY A 584 14.68 10.63 16.80
CA GLY A 584 15.67 10.80 15.74
C GLY A 584 15.14 11.66 14.59
N LEU A 585 13.90 11.42 14.17
CA LEU A 585 13.22 12.22 13.14
C LEU A 585 13.07 13.70 13.57
N ILE A 586 12.59 13.97 14.78
CA ILE A 586 12.44 15.34 15.32
C ILE A 586 13.78 16.08 15.34
N ALA A 587 14.88 15.41 15.68
CA ALA A 587 16.21 16.01 15.67
C ALA A 587 16.75 16.21 14.24
N ALA A 588 16.49 15.29 13.31
CA ALA A 588 16.81 15.45 11.89
C ALA A 588 16.07 16.65 11.25
N MET A 589 14.83 16.95 11.67
CA MET A 589 14.09 18.16 11.28
C MET A 589 14.74 19.48 11.78
N GLY A 590 15.80 19.44 12.60
CA GLY A 590 16.37 20.62 13.26
C GLY A 590 15.77 20.88 14.65
N GLY A 591 15.13 19.87 15.25
CA GLY A 591 14.65 19.90 16.63
C GLY A 591 13.27 20.51 16.83
N LYS A 592 12.90 20.66 18.11
CA LYS A 592 11.55 21.04 18.56
C LYS A 592 11.09 22.39 18.00
N ASP A 593 12.00 23.35 17.85
CA ASP A 593 11.69 24.70 17.34
C ASP A 593 11.26 24.71 15.86
N VAL A 594 11.63 23.68 15.08
CA VAL A 594 11.17 23.50 13.68
C VAL A 594 9.94 22.59 13.61
N ALA A 595 9.94 21.50 14.39
CA ALA A 595 8.86 20.51 14.36
C ALA A 595 7.54 21.03 14.94
N ILE A 596 7.57 21.83 16.02
CA ILE A 596 6.34 22.33 16.66
C ILE A 596 5.52 23.25 15.72
N PRO A 597 6.08 24.28 15.05
CA PRO A 597 5.31 25.10 14.11
C PRO A 597 4.78 24.33 12.89
N ARG A 598 5.51 23.29 12.44
CA ARG A 598 5.04 22.41 11.36
C ARG A 598 3.81 21.63 11.80
N LEU A 599 3.87 20.98 12.96
CA LEU A 599 2.76 20.19 13.51
C LEU A 599 1.56 21.09 13.88
N ASP A 600 1.80 22.29 14.42
CA ASP A 600 0.74 23.29 14.65
C ASP A 600 0.03 23.73 13.34
N THR A 601 0.76 23.73 12.22
CA THR A 601 0.20 24.03 10.89
C THR A 601 -0.57 22.83 10.33
N PHE A 602 -0.03 21.63 10.48
CA PHE A 602 -0.65 20.36 10.04
C PHE A 602 -2.02 20.14 10.69
N PHE A 603 -2.14 20.47 11.98
CA PHE A 603 -3.38 20.44 12.75
C PHE A 603 -4.26 21.69 12.60
N SER A 604 -4.00 22.60 11.66
CA SER A 604 -4.88 23.77 11.47
C SER A 604 -6.26 23.32 10.97
N GLU A 605 -6.28 22.52 9.90
CA GLU A 605 -7.42 21.72 9.44
C GLU A 605 -7.31 20.29 10.01
N ILE A 606 -8.42 19.54 10.00
CA ILE A 606 -8.46 18.10 10.30
C ILE A 606 -9.48 17.43 9.37
N ASN A 607 -9.19 16.19 8.98
CA ASN A 607 -9.92 15.44 7.96
C ASN A 607 -9.89 16.08 6.55
N ALA A 608 -8.74 16.64 6.16
CA ALA A 608 -8.59 17.44 4.94
C ALA A 608 -8.45 16.63 3.62
N GLY A 609 -8.31 15.30 3.69
CA GLY A 609 -8.10 14.43 2.54
C GLY A 609 -6.67 14.41 1.99
N PRO A 610 -6.37 13.48 1.05
CA PRO A 610 -4.99 13.17 0.62
C PRO A 610 -4.29 14.31 -0.12
N ASN A 611 -5.06 15.24 -0.70
CA ASN A 611 -4.57 16.29 -1.58
C ASN A 611 -4.24 17.62 -0.84
N ALA A 612 -4.39 17.66 0.50
CA ALA A 612 -4.12 18.84 1.34
C ALA A 612 -2.95 18.59 2.32
N PRO A 613 -2.13 19.61 2.65
CA PRO A 613 -0.96 19.47 3.52
C PRO A 613 -1.33 19.55 5.02
N TYR A 614 -2.46 18.97 5.41
CA TYR A 614 -3.05 18.99 6.75
C TYR A 614 -3.52 17.58 7.14
N MET A 615 -3.84 17.37 8.42
CA MET A 615 -4.20 16.04 8.90
C MET A 615 -5.46 15.48 8.22
N TRP A 616 -5.38 14.26 7.71
CA TRP A 616 -6.51 13.45 7.27
C TRP A 616 -6.71 12.29 8.25
N MET A 617 -7.60 12.49 9.22
CA MET A 617 -7.84 11.51 10.30
C MET A 617 -8.44 10.20 9.77
N GLY A 618 -9.23 10.24 8.70
CA GLY A 618 -9.77 9.07 8.01
C GLY A 618 -8.77 8.37 7.09
N ASN A 619 -7.49 8.34 7.48
CA ASN A 619 -6.41 7.56 6.86
C ASN A 619 -5.38 7.16 7.93
N GLU A 620 -4.93 5.92 7.79
CA GLU A 620 -4.08 5.10 8.65
C GLU A 620 -2.73 5.72 9.04
N VAL A 621 -2.12 6.48 8.13
CA VAL A 621 -0.82 7.13 8.32
C VAL A 621 -0.88 8.16 9.46
N ASP A 622 -1.98 8.91 9.53
CA ASP A 622 -2.12 10.01 10.47
C ASP A 622 -2.53 9.57 11.89
N LEU A 623 -2.93 8.31 12.09
CA LEU A 623 -3.43 7.78 13.38
C LEU A 623 -2.48 8.04 14.56
N SER A 624 -1.17 7.95 14.35
CA SER A 624 -0.16 8.16 15.40
C SER A 624 0.17 9.65 15.64
N VAL A 625 -0.10 10.52 14.66
CA VAL A 625 0.40 11.90 14.59
C VAL A 625 -0.07 12.81 15.74
N PRO A 626 -1.30 12.67 16.32
CA PRO A 626 -1.69 13.42 17.52
C PRO A 626 -0.74 13.23 18.71
N TYR A 627 -0.07 12.08 18.82
CA TYR A 627 0.85 11.75 19.91
C TYR A 627 2.28 12.27 19.68
N VAL A 628 2.59 12.86 18.52
CA VAL A 628 3.91 13.47 18.24
C VAL A 628 4.22 14.64 19.19
N TYR A 629 3.21 15.37 19.70
CA TYR A 629 3.46 16.42 20.68
C TYR A 629 4.02 15.91 22.02
N ASP A 630 3.82 14.65 22.38
CA ASP A 630 4.42 14.05 23.59
C ASP A 630 5.95 14.00 23.47
N TYR A 631 6.47 13.56 22.33
CA TYR A 631 7.91 13.59 22.00
C TYR A 631 8.44 15.04 21.93
N LEU A 632 7.63 15.96 21.41
CA LEU A 632 7.92 17.40 21.44
C LEU A 632 7.83 18.01 22.85
N GLY A 633 7.41 17.26 23.88
CA GLY A 633 7.30 17.76 25.26
C GLY A 633 6.21 18.82 25.42
N GLN A 634 5.14 18.72 24.61
CA GLN A 634 3.94 19.54 24.66
C GLN A 634 2.68 18.67 24.81
N PRO A 635 2.60 17.75 25.80
CA PRO A 635 1.53 16.74 25.88
C PRO A 635 0.12 17.34 25.98
N TRP A 636 0.00 18.57 26.48
CA TRP A 636 -1.26 19.31 26.50
C TRP A 636 -1.82 19.61 25.09
N LYS A 637 -0.99 19.53 24.03
CA LYS A 637 -1.45 19.61 22.63
C LYS A 637 -1.94 18.26 22.11
N THR A 638 -1.28 17.14 22.42
CA THR A 638 -1.82 15.79 22.17
C THR A 638 -3.21 15.68 22.79
N GLN A 639 -3.33 16.02 24.08
CA GLN A 639 -4.60 16.03 24.82
C GLN A 639 -5.68 16.94 24.19
N ALA A 640 -5.29 18.04 23.53
CA ALA A 640 -6.21 18.94 22.85
C ALA A 640 -6.64 18.42 21.45
N GLN A 641 -5.72 17.91 20.64
CA GLN A 641 -6.04 17.43 19.29
C GLN A 641 -6.78 16.08 19.32
N VAL A 642 -6.39 15.16 20.21
CA VAL A 642 -7.12 13.89 20.44
C VAL A 642 -8.56 14.19 20.86
N ARG A 643 -8.76 15.07 21.86
CA ARG A 643 -10.10 15.50 22.31
C ARG A 643 -10.90 16.21 21.20
N ARG A 644 -10.27 17.00 20.34
CA ARG A 644 -10.90 17.65 19.17
C ARG A 644 -11.42 16.60 18.20
N ILE A 645 -10.56 15.65 17.79
CA ILE A 645 -10.91 14.55 16.87
C ILE A 645 -12.08 13.72 17.43
N GLU A 646 -11.97 13.27 18.69
CA GLU A 646 -13.02 12.51 19.39
C GLU A 646 -14.37 13.24 19.49
N GLN A 647 -14.40 14.58 19.37
CA GLN A 647 -15.60 15.40 19.48
C GLN A 647 -16.16 15.90 18.14
N SER A 648 -15.34 15.96 17.08
CA SER A 648 -15.77 16.48 15.78
C SER A 648 -15.95 15.42 14.69
N LEU A 649 -15.29 14.25 14.81
CA LEU A 649 -15.30 13.21 13.76
C LEU A 649 -15.92 11.89 14.22
N TYR A 650 -16.04 11.65 15.52
CA TYR A 650 -16.61 10.42 16.10
C TYR A 650 -17.95 10.72 16.77
N LEU A 651 -19.06 10.48 16.06
CA LEU A 651 -20.40 10.95 16.43
C LEU A 651 -21.40 9.78 16.58
N PRO A 652 -22.47 9.93 17.40
CA PRO A 652 -23.50 8.90 17.58
C PRO A 652 -24.51 8.86 16.41
N THR A 653 -24.04 8.99 15.17
CA THR A 653 -24.83 9.15 13.95
C THR A 653 -24.25 8.29 12.81
N PRO A 654 -25.00 8.01 11.72
CA PRO A 654 -24.52 7.16 10.63
C PRO A 654 -23.24 7.66 9.96
N ASP A 655 -23.10 8.97 9.81
CA ASP A 655 -21.95 9.73 9.32
C ASP A 655 -20.85 9.95 10.39
N GLY A 656 -20.88 9.21 11.50
CA GLY A 656 -20.09 9.49 12.70
C GLY A 656 -18.70 8.86 12.79
N LEU A 657 -17.99 8.71 11.66
CA LEU A 657 -16.58 8.27 11.60
C LEU A 657 -15.78 9.13 10.59
N PRO A 658 -14.44 9.24 10.74
CA PRO A 658 -13.62 10.16 9.95
C PRO A 658 -13.35 9.70 8.50
N GLY A 659 -13.38 8.39 8.23
CA GLY A 659 -13.11 7.79 6.93
C GLY A 659 -13.79 6.45 6.83
N ASN A 660 -13.25 5.51 6.04
CA ASN A 660 -13.62 4.10 6.18
C ASN A 660 -13.19 3.58 7.56
N ASP A 661 -13.84 2.53 8.10
CA ASP A 661 -13.43 1.95 9.40
C ASP A 661 -12.39 0.83 9.23
N ASP A 662 -12.18 0.37 8.00
CA ASP A 662 -11.18 -0.63 7.56
C ASP A 662 -10.96 -1.76 8.57
N LEU A 663 -12.02 -2.58 8.65
CA LEU A 663 -12.19 -3.72 9.57
C LEU A 663 -12.11 -3.38 11.07
N GLY A 664 -12.19 -2.10 11.44
CA GLY A 664 -12.19 -1.57 12.81
C GLY A 664 -10.92 -0.81 13.21
N ALA A 665 -10.09 -0.37 12.25
CA ALA A 665 -8.88 0.43 12.47
C ALA A 665 -9.20 1.80 13.09
N MET A 666 -10.08 2.59 12.47
CA MET A 666 -10.50 3.92 12.96
C MET A 666 -11.24 3.83 14.31
N SER A 667 -12.08 2.81 14.47
CA SER A 667 -12.76 2.48 15.71
C SER A 667 -11.78 2.09 16.83
N SER A 668 -10.74 1.33 16.53
CA SER A 668 -9.70 0.95 17.50
C SER A 668 -8.92 2.17 18.00
N TRP A 669 -8.62 3.13 17.13
CA TRP A 669 -8.01 4.40 17.53
C TRP A 669 -8.88 5.15 18.55
N TYR A 670 -10.20 5.17 18.36
CA TYR A 670 -11.12 5.80 19.31
C TYR A 670 -11.17 5.06 20.65
N VAL A 671 -11.20 3.72 20.65
CA VAL A 671 -11.19 2.92 21.88
C VAL A 671 -9.93 3.20 22.70
N TRP A 672 -8.76 3.20 22.07
CA TRP A 672 -7.48 3.55 22.71
C TRP A 672 -7.50 5.00 23.25
N SER A 673 -7.82 5.97 22.39
CA SER A 673 -7.80 7.40 22.73
C SER A 673 -8.78 7.76 23.86
N ALA A 674 -9.99 7.18 23.86
CA ALA A 674 -10.99 7.41 24.91
C ALA A 674 -10.62 6.76 26.26
N LEU A 675 -9.80 5.70 26.26
CA LEU A 675 -9.13 5.15 27.46
C LEU A 675 -7.92 5.99 27.89
N GLY A 676 -7.46 6.93 27.04
CA GLY A 676 -6.39 7.87 27.33
C GLY A 676 -4.97 7.35 27.06
N MET A 677 -4.80 6.35 26.20
CA MET A 677 -3.47 5.80 25.84
C MET A 677 -3.48 5.17 24.44
N PHE A 678 -2.35 5.19 23.71
CA PHE A 678 -2.29 4.68 22.32
C PHE A 678 -0.97 3.95 22.00
N PRO A 679 -0.99 2.83 21.26
CA PRO A 679 0.20 2.09 20.84
C PRO A 679 0.89 2.78 19.64
N VAL A 680 1.85 3.65 19.90
CA VAL A 680 2.54 4.39 18.82
C VAL A 680 3.52 3.52 18.04
N THR A 681 4.22 2.58 18.68
CA THR A 681 5.37 1.88 18.09
C THR A 681 5.11 0.39 17.85
N PRO A 682 4.93 -0.06 16.58
CA PRO A 682 4.69 -1.46 16.26
C PRO A 682 5.78 -2.42 16.77
N GLY A 683 5.35 -3.61 17.21
CA GLY A 683 6.22 -4.64 17.79
C GLY A 683 6.63 -4.38 19.25
N ARG A 684 6.16 -3.29 19.89
CA ARG A 684 6.43 -2.95 21.30
C ARG A 684 5.12 -2.71 22.05
N ALA A 685 5.12 -2.99 23.36
CA ALA A 685 3.91 -2.87 24.20
C ALA A 685 3.93 -1.63 25.13
N ASP A 686 4.82 -0.67 24.86
CA ASP A 686 4.75 0.66 25.45
C ASP A 686 3.65 1.51 24.77
N LEU A 687 3.12 2.50 25.47
CA LEU A 687 1.97 3.30 25.03
C LEU A 687 2.23 4.78 25.28
N ALA A 688 1.86 5.64 24.32
CA ALA A 688 1.73 7.08 24.56
C ALA A 688 0.49 7.37 25.44
N LEU A 689 0.50 8.48 26.18
CA LEU A 689 -0.46 8.77 27.25
C LEU A 689 -1.23 10.06 26.94
N GLY A 690 -2.44 9.91 26.40
CA GLY A 690 -3.38 10.99 26.14
C GLY A 690 -4.14 11.44 27.40
N SER A 691 -5.46 11.63 27.26
CA SER A 691 -6.34 11.92 28.41
C SER A 691 -7.66 11.16 28.28
N PRO A 692 -8.06 10.37 29.31
CA PRO A 692 -9.27 9.56 29.26
C PRO A 692 -10.54 10.40 29.18
N LEU A 693 -11.53 9.89 28.45
CA LEU A 693 -12.87 10.47 28.31
C LEU A 693 -13.80 10.12 29.47
N PHE A 694 -13.60 8.93 30.05
CA PHE A 694 -14.46 8.35 31.08
C PHE A 694 -13.91 8.56 32.50
N THR A 695 -14.79 8.73 33.49
CA THR A 695 -14.37 9.07 34.86
C THR A 695 -13.85 7.86 35.63
N HIS A 696 -14.26 6.66 35.23
CA HIS A 696 -13.64 5.40 35.60
C HIS A 696 -13.69 4.43 34.41
N ALA A 697 -12.61 3.70 34.15
CA ALA A 697 -12.60 2.59 33.21
C ALA A 697 -11.79 1.40 33.74
N VAL A 698 -12.19 0.19 33.38
CA VAL A 698 -11.49 -1.07 33.69
C VAL A 698 -11.30 -1.87 32.41
N VAL A 699 -10.04 -2.05 32.02
CA VAL A 699 -9.65 -2.98 30.95
C VAL A 699 -9.35 -4.32 31.59
N HIS A 700 -10.03 -5.39 31.19
CA HIS A 700 -9.78 -6.76 31.62
C HIS A 700 -8.85 -7.45 30.63
N LEU A 701 -7.59 -7.58 31.03
CA LEU A 701 -6.54 -8.19 30.23
C LEU A 701 -6.77 -9.70 30.16
N GLY A 702 -6.61 -10.30 28.98
CA GLY A 702 -6.91 -11.73 28.78
C GLY A 702 -6.03 -12.70 29.58
N ASN A 703 -4.99 -12.20 30.26
CA ASN A 703 -4.16 -12.92 31.23
C ASN A 703 -4.76 -12.97 32.67
N GLY A 704 -5.92 -12.35 32.92
CA GLY A 704 -6.58 -12.27 34.23
C GLY A 704 -6.14 -11.10 35.10
N ARG A 705 -5.44 -10.11 34.54
CA ARG A 705 -5.12 -8.82 35.16
C ARG A 705 -6.08 -7.73 34.67
N SER A 706 -5.91 -6.51 35.17
CA SER A 706 -6.64 -5.34 34.66
C SER A 706 -5.78 -4.08 34.66
N ILE A 707 -6.09 -3.18 33.73
CA ILE A 707 -5.71 -1.77 33.80
C ILE A 707 -6.90 -1.01 34.41
N ASP A 708 -6.66 -0.27 35.49
CA ASP A 708 -7.68 0.42 36.30
C ASP A 708 -7.48 1.95 36.20
N ILE A 709 -8.30 2.59 35.38
CA ILE A 709 -8.14 3.99 34.94
C ILE A 709 -9.13 4.87 35.71
N ASN A 710 -8.66 5.61 36.71
CA ASN A 710 -9.48 6.44 37.59
C ASN A 710 -9.23 7.92 37.33
N ALA A 711 -10.20 8.61 36.74
CA ALA A 711 -10.10 10.00 36.29
C ALA A 711 -11.35 10.80 36.70
N PRO A 712 -11.59 11.06 38.00
CA PRO A 712 -12.88 11.54 38.51
C PRO A 712 -13.33 12.94 38.03
N ALA A 713 -12.52 13.63 37.23
CA ALA A 713 -12.82 14.90 36.58
C ALA A 713 -12.81 14.81 35.04
N ALA A 714 -12.81 13.61 34.45
CA ALA A 714 -12.85 13.41 33.00
C ALA A 714 -14.18 13.82 32.36
N GLY A 715 -14.11 14.19 31.09
CA GLY A 715 -15.23 14.65 30.28
C GLY A 715 -14.84 15.79 29.35
N ASP A 716 -15.81 16.23 28.56
CA ASP A 716 -15.60 17.09 27.38
C ASP A 716 -14.98 18.46 27.66
N GLY A 717 -15.15 18.99 28.88
CA GLY A 717 -14.62 20.29 29.30
C GLY A 717 -13.27 20.24 30.04
N THR A 718 -12.67 19.06 30.22
CA THR A 718 -11.54 18.84 31.14
C THR A 718 -10.44 17.91 30.60
N PRO A 719 -9.96 18.07 29.34
CA PRO A 719 -9.01 17.13 28.74
C PRO A 719 -7.56 17.25 29.24
N TYR A 720 -7.20 18.25 30.04
CA TYR A 720 -5.80 18.55 30.32
C TYR A 720 -5.29 17.83 31.57
N VAL A 721 -4.27 17.00 31.40
CA VAL A 721 -3.61 16.27 32.49
C VAL A 721 -2.76 17.23 33.33
N LYS A 722 -2.88 17.09 34.65
CA LYS A 722 -2.16 17.85 35.69
C LYS A 722 -1.21 16.98 36.53
N GLY A 723 -1.22 15.67 36.27
CA GLY A 723 -0.44 14.66 37.00
C GLY A 723 -1.13 13.30 36.97
N VAL A 724 -0.34 12.23 36.86
CA VAL A 724 -0.81 10.84 36.91
C VAL A 724 -0.15 10.12 38.08
N ARG A 725 -0.77 9.05 38.57
CA ARG A 725 -0.11 8.09 39.47
C ARG A 725 -0.24 6.68 38.93
N LEU A 726 0.89 5.99 38.73
CA LEU A 726 0.95 4.57 38.42
C LEU A 726 1.12 3.78 39.73
N ASP A 727 0.19 2.87 40.02
CA ASP A 727 0.11 2.10 41.27
C ASP A 727 0.28 2.96 42.53
N GLY A 728 -0.34 4.14 42.51
CA GLY A 728 -0.31 5.11 43.61
C GLY A 728 1.01 5.89 43.78
N ARG A 729 2.01 5.70 42.92
CA ARG A 729 3.25 6.51 42.87
C ARG A 729 3.11 7.61 41.81
N PRO A 730 3.65 8.83 42.01
CA PRO A 730 3.67 9.86 40.95
C PRO A 730 4.28 9.32 39.66
N PHE A 731 3.68 9.70 38.54
CA PHE A 731 4.11 9.34 37.19
C PHE A 731 4.07 10.60 36.32
N ASP A 732 5.26 11.09 35.98
CA ASP A 732 5.49 12.40 35.35
C ASP A 732 6.06 12.21 33.93
N SER A 733 5.51 11.25 33.20
CA SER A 733 5.91 10.82 31.86
C SER A 733 4.67 10.52 31.02
N THR A 734 4.78 10.63 29.70
CA THR A 734 3.78 10.20 28.72
C THR A 734 4.08 8.84 28.06
N GLY A 735 5.23 8.22 28.35
CA GLY A 735 5.54 6.85 27.92
C GLY A 735 5.15 5.81 28.97
N LEU A 736 3.95 5.23 28.87
CA LEU A 736 3.56 4.10 29.72
C LEU A 736 4.42 2.86 29.40
N PRO A 737 5.03 2.21 30.41
CA PRO A 737 5.87 1.04 30.19
C PRO A 737 5.07 -0.23 29.90
N GLU A 738 5.64 -1.13 29.09
CA GLU A 738 5.15 -2.48 28.73
C GLU A 738 4.62 -3.32 29.90
N SER A 739 5.08 -3.05 31.13
CA SER A 739 4.54 -3.65 32.35
C SER A 739 3.04 -3.43 32.53
N VAL A 740 2.47 -2.32 32.04
CA VAL A 740 1.03 -2.01 32.17
C VAL A 740 0.19 -2.99 31.35
N VAL A 741 0.57 -3.24 30.10
CA VAL A 741 -0.09 -4.24 29.22
C VAL A 741 0.12 -5.65 29.76
N THR A 742 1.34 -5.99 30.16
CA THR A 742 1.71 -7.38 30.52
C THR A 742 1.30 -7.79 31.95
N HIS A 743 1.18 -6.87 32.89
CA HIS A 743 0.88 -7.15 34.31
C HIS A 743 -0.40 -6.48 34.83
N GLY A 744 -0.99 -5.55 34.07
CA GLY A 744 -1.99 -4.61 34.58
C GLY A 744 -1.35 -3.50 35.44
N GLY A 745 -2.21 -2.63 35.98
CA GLY A 745 -1.79 -1.52 36.85
C GLY A 745 -2.93 -0.54 37.07
N ARG A 746 -2.76 0.38 38.02
CA ARG A 746 -3.73 1.45 38.28
C ARG A 746 -3.18 2.81 37.87
N LEU A 747 -3.96 3.56 37.09
CA LEU A 747 -3.68 4.93 36.65
C LEU A 747 -4.67 5.90 37.32
N ASP A 748 -4.22 6.67 38.31
CA ASP A 748 -5.00 7.77 38.90
C ASP A 748 -4.66 9.10 38.19
N PHE A 749 -5.57 9.62 37.38
CA PHE A 749 -5.42 10.89 36.66
C PHE A 749 -5.95 12.08 37.46
N SER A 750 -5.19 13.17 37.45
CA SER A 750 -5.66 14.52 37.83
C SER A 750 -5.87 15.34 36.55
N LEU A 751 -7.10 15.77 36.27
CA LEU A 751 -7.48 16.48 35.05
C LEU A 751 -7.99 17.91 35.34
N SER A 752 -7.99 18.78 34.33
CA SER A 752 -8.57 20.13 34.44
C SER A 752 -8.96 20.74 33.08
N SER A 753 -9.66 21.87 33.12
CA SER A 753 -10.11 22.65 31.95
C SER A 753 -9.07 23.64 31.41
N SER A 754 -7.79 23.54 31.82
CA SER A 754 -6.71 24.37 31.30
C SER A 754 -5.38 23.61 31.23
N PRO A 755 -4.56 23.82 30.20
CA PRO A 755 -3.33 23.05 29.99
C PRO A 755 -2.38 23.13 31.19
N ASP A 756 -1.60 22.08 31.42
CA ASP A 756 -0.35 22.20 32.17
C ASP A 756 0.82 22.24 31.20
N THR A 757 1.59 23.32 31.25
CA THR A 757 2.76 23.51 30.36
C THR A 757 4.06 23.07 31.03
N LYS A 758 4.00 22.18 32.02
CA LYS A 758 5.15 21.69 32.81
C LYS A 758 5.12 20.19 33.09
N TRP A 759 3.95 19.58 33.29
CA TRP A 759 3.85 18.13 33.47
C TRP A 759 4.27 17.38 32.19
N ALA A 760 5.12 16.36 32.33
CA ALA A 760 5.69 15.53 31.26
C ALA A 760 6.26 16.34 30.07
N THR A 761 7.29 17.17 30.34
CA THR A 761 7.89 18.10 29.35
C THR A 761 9.38 17.89 29.11
N GLY A 762 10.06 17.11 29.96
CA GLY A 762 11.45 16.71 29.79
C GLY A 762 11.64 15.75 28.62
N SER A 763 12.85 15.72 28.04
CA SER A 763 13.20 14.78 26.97
C SER A 763 13.27 13.30 27.41
N HIS A 764 13.14 13.02 28.71
CA HIS A 764 13.04 11.68 29.28
C HIS A 764 11.62 11.36 29.79
N ASP A 765 10.69 12.30 29.62
CA ASP A 765 9.29 12.15 30.01
C ASP A 765 8.47 11.54 28.85
N ALA A 766 8.92 11.71 27.60
CA ALA A 766 8.29 11.22 26.37
C ALA A 766 8.22 9.67 26.27
N PRO A 767 7.42 9.13 25.33
CA PRO A 767 7.51 7.72 24.93
C PRO A 767 8.89 7.38 24.35
N PRO A 768 9.28 6.08 24.32
CA PRO A 768 10.61 5.67 23.88
C PRO A 768 10.85 5.91 22.39
N SER A 769 12.11 5.91 21.97
CA SER A 769 12.51 5.88 20.56
C SER A 769 13.72 4.98 20.40
N TYR A 770 13.67 4.09 19.41
CA TYR A 770 14.56 2.95 19.29
C TYR A 770 15.75 3.27 18.38
N GLN A 771 16.60 4.20 18.85
CA GLN A 771 17.74 4.78 18.13
C GLN A 771 18.91 3.81 17.84
N THR A 772 18.74 2.49 17.99
CA THR A 772 19.82 1.54 17.72
C THR A 772 19.97 1.36 16.21
N GLY A 773 21.20 1.54 15.72
CA GLY A 773 21.50 1.58 14.28
C GLY A 773 21.41 2.98 13.66
N GLN A 774 20.94 4.00 14.39
CA GLN A 774 20.78 5.35 13.88
C GLN A 774 22.16 5.99 13.55
N ASP A 775 22.26 6.64 12.41
CA ASP A 775 23.46 7.41 12.03
C ASP A 775 23.49 8.74 12.77
N PRO A 776 24.66 9.27 13.17
CA PRO A 776 24.74 10.52 13.92
C PRO A 776 24.50 11.78 13.06
N ALA A 777 24.54 11.67 11.73
CA ALA A 777 24.25 12.76 10.80
C ALA A 777 23.89 12.25 9.40
N ILE A 778 23.01 12.98 8.70
CA ILE A 778 22.61 12.75 7.30
C ILE A 778 23.28 13.80 6.41
N GLY A 779 23.98 13.37 5.36
CA GLY A 779 24.65 14.22 4.38
C GLY A 779 23.72 14.70 3.27
N PHE A 780 23.95 15.90 2.73
CA PHE A 780 23.13 16.50 1.68
C PHE A 780 23.89 17.44 0.75
N THR A 781 23.31 17.70 -0.42
CA THR A 781 23.62 18.86 -1.28
C THR A 781 22.43 19.80 -1.33
N ASP A 782 22.68 21.08 -1.59
CA ASP A 782 21.67 22.10 -1.87
C ASP A 782 22.04 22.81 -3.19
N PRO A 783 21.30 22.61 -4.30
CA PRO A 783 20.07 21.80 -4.40
C PRO A 783 20.27 20.30 -4.12
N SER A 784 19.21 19.65 -3.65
CA SER A 784 19.12 18.21 -3.36
C SER A 784 18.57 17.36 -4.51
N GLY A 785 18.04 18.02 -5.55
CA GLY A 785 17.53 17.40 -6.78
C GLY A 785 18.31 17.80 -8.03
N PRO A 786 17.89 17.31 -9.22
CA PRO A 786 18.63 17.48 -10.47
C PRO A 786 18.89 18.95 -10.85
N VAL A 787 20.11 19.29 -11.26
CA VAL A 787 20.50 20.66 -11.63
C VAL A 787 20.90 20.78 -13.09
N THR A 788 20.21 21.65 -13.83
CA THR A 788 20.55 21.98 -15.22
C THR A 788 21.66 23.04 -15.27
N VAL A 789 22.67 22.83 -16.12
CA VAL A 789 23.83 23.72 -16.31
C VAL A 789 24.25 23.72 -17.78
N THR A 790 24.64 24.87 -18.34
CA THR A 790 25.17 24.94 -19.72
C THR A 790 26.61 24.43 -19.79
N ALA A 791 27.00 23.79 -20.89
CA ALA A 791 28.40 23.47 -21.15
C ALA A 791 29.25 24.76 -21.22
N GLY A 792 30.25 24.89 -20.35
CA GLY A 792 31.09 26.08 -20.18
C GLY A 792 30.82 26.87 -18.88
N ASP A 793 29.67 26.65 -18.24
CA ASP A 793 29.25 27.37 -17.02
C ASP A 793 29.64 26.64 -15.72
N THR A 794 29.34 27.29 -14.59
CA THR A 794 29.53 26.75 -13.24
C THR A 794 28.26 26.87 -12.40
N LYS A 795 28.01 25.88 -11.53
CA LYS A 795 26.90 25.85 -10.57
C LYS A 795 27.47 25.86 -9.14
N GLN A 796 27.04 26.82 -8.32
CA GLN A 796 27.29 26.74 -6.88
C GLN A 796 26.33 25.74 -6.26
N VAL A 797 26.84 24.90 -5.35
CA VAL A 797 26.09 23.96 -4.52
C VAL A 797 26.63 23.99 -3.10
N THR A 798 25.74 24.00 -2.11
CA THR A 798 26.15 23.89 -0.71
C THR A 798 26.19 22.41 -0.33
N VAL A 799 27.32 21.94 0.18
CA VAL A 799 27.50 20.57 0.68
C VAL A 799 27.43 20.59 2.20
N GLY A 800 26.61 19.74 2.81
CA GLY A 800 26.40 19.77 4.25
C GLY A 800 26.02 18.44 4.89
N ALA A 801 25.85 18.49 6.21
CA ALA A 801 25.29 17.40 6.99
C ALA A 801 24.40 17.95 8.13
N GLN A 802 23.34 17.22 8.46
CA GLN A 802 22.35 17.53 9.48
C GLN A 802 22.42 16.46 10.58
N GLY A 803 22.52 16.88 11.85
CA GLY A 803 22.51 15.97 12.99
C GLY A 803 21.14 15.34 13.26
N THR A 804 21.14 14.11 13.77
CA THR A 804 19.95 13.26 14.02
C THR A 804 19.62 13.09 15.51
N GLY A 805 20.25 13.88 16.39
CA GLY A 805 20.06 13.90 17.84
C GLY A 805 20.99 12.97 18.64
N LEU A 806 21.64 11.99 18.01
CA LEU A 806 22.40 10.95 18.72
C LEU A 806 23.59 11.51 19.52
N HIS A 807 24.51 12.21 18.85
CA HIS A 807 25.62 12.95 19.45
C HIS A 807 26.27 13.87 18.41
N SER A 808 26.98 14.92 18.85
CA SER A 808 27.78 15.74 17.94
C SER A 808 28.91 14.91 17.31
N THR A 809 29.20 15.18 16.03
CA THR A 809 30.13 14.36 15.25
C THR A 809 30.95 15.19 14.27
N THR A 810 31.96 14.57 13.65
CA THR A 810 32.74 15.15 12.56
C THR A 810 32.52 14.34 11.30
N VAL A 811 31.89 14.95 10.30
CA VAL A 811 31.58 14.34 9.00
C VAL A 811 32.64 14.78 7.99
N LYS A 812 33.25 13.83 7.30
CA LYS A 812 34.05 14.09 6.10
C LYS A 812 33.16 13.87 4.89
N TRP A 813 33.32 14.69 3.85
CA TRP A 813 32.63 14.52 2.59
C TRP A 813 33.61 14.50 1.42
N THR A 814 33.26 13.80 0.34
CA THR A 814 34.01 13.78 -0.92
C THR A 814 33.05 13.61 -2.10
N ALA A 815 33.21 14.46 -3.11
CA ALA A 815 32.41 14.50 -4.32
C ALA A 815 33.10 13.72 -5.45
N HIS A 816 32.36 12.82 -6.08
CA HIS A 816 32.82 11.97 -7.18
C HIS A 816 32.11 12.40 -8.46
N ALA A 817 32.83 13.03 -9.38
CA ALA A 817 32.32 13.51 -10.66
C ALA A 817 32.99 12.78 -11.84
N SER A 818 32.27 12.64 -12.94
CA SER A 818 32.72 11.97 -14.18
C SER A 818 32.59 12.90 -15.39
N GLY A 819 32.81 12.39 -16.62
CA GLY A 819 32.59 13.15 -17.86
C GLY A 819 33.50 14.36 -18.12
N GLY A 820 34.49 14.62 -17.25
CA GLY A 820 35.29 15.85 -17.27
C GLY A 820 34.73 17.00 -16.43
N ILE A 821 33.58 16.79 -15.76
CA ILE A 821 33.04 17.71 -14.76
C ILE A 821 33.95 17.71 -13.53
N THR A 822 34.09 18.85 -12.87
CA THR A 822 34.90 18.99 -11.65
C THR A 822 34.12 19.70 -10.54
N VAL A 823 34.44 19.39 -9.29
CA VAL A 823 33.86 20.02 -8.09
C VAL A 823 34.99 20.63 -7.27
N SER A 824 34.85 21.89 -6.85
CA SER A 824 35.89 22.62 -6.12
C SER A 824 35.33 23.36 -4.89
N PRO A 825 35.77 23.04 -3.66
CA PRO A 825 36.62 21.91 -3.30
C PRO A 825 35.93 20.57 -3.62
N SER A 826 36.70 19.51 -3.87
CA SER A 826 36.17 18.17 -4.12
C SER A 826 35.95 17.34 -2.85
N SER A 827 36.41 17.83 -1.70
CA SER A 827 36.27 17.17 -0.40
C SER A 827 36.38 18.18 0.75
N GLY A 828 35.88 17.82 1.93
CA GLY A 828 35.90 18.69 3.09
C GLY A 828 35.62 17.99 4.41
N THR A 829 35.44 18.77 5.47
CA THR A 829 35.12 18.27 6.81
C THR A 829 34.20 19.27 7.52
N LEU A 830 33.18 18.73 8.17
CA LEU A 830 32.11 19.46 8.85
C LEU A 830 32.04 18.99 10.30
N HIS A 831 31.88 19.93 11.24
CA HIS A 831 31.61 19.61 12.64
C HIS A 831 30.12 19.83 12.90
N VAL A 832 29.40 18.74 13.11
CA VAL A 832 27.93 18.69 13.18
C VAL A 832 27.53 18.60 14.65
N ALA A 833 26.69 19.52 15.12
CA ALA A 833 26.07 19.40 16.45
C ALA A 833 25.04 18.26 16.45
N ALA A 834 24.67 17.73 17.62
CA ALA A 834 23.81 16.54 17.68
C ALA A 834 22.51 16.70 16.89
N ASP A 835 21.87 17.86 16.99
CA ASP A 835 20.61 18.28 16.35
C ASP A 835 20.79 19.38 15.28
N GLY A 836 22.04 19.75 14.97
CA GLY A 836 22.35 20.95 14.16
C GLY A 836 22.87 20.67 12.75
N ARG A 837 22.71 21.65 11.87
CA ARG A 837 23.21 21.67 10.48
C ARG A 837 24.63 22.26 10.43
N ALA A 838 25.50 21.67 9.62
CA ALA A 838 26.78 22.26 9.21
C ALA A 838 26.98 22.10 7.69
N SER A 839 27.54 23.12 7.03
CA SER A 839 27.72 23.09 5.57
C SER A 839 28.86 23.99 5.10
N THR A 840 29.26 23.82 3.84
CA THR A 840 30.25 24.63 3.12
C THR A 840 29.88 24.67 1.64
N ASP A 841 30.28 25.72 0.92
CA ASP A 841 29.98 25.84 -0.51
C ASP A 841 31.04 25.17 -1.38
N ALA A 842 30.58 24.60 -2.50
CA ALA A 842 31.41 24.03 -3.55
C ALA A 842 30.91 24.44 -4.94
N THR A 843 31.82 24.58 -5.89
CA THR A 843 31.52 24.95 -7.27
C THR A 843 31.63 23.72 -8.18
N VAL A 844 30.52 23.27 -8.75
CA VAL A 844 30.50 22.35 -9.90
C VAL A 844 30.86 23.15 -11.16
N SER A 845 31.81 22.67 -11.95
CA SER A 845 32.27 23.34 -13.18
C SER A 845 32.17 22.39 -14.36
N ILE A 846 31.50 22.85 -15.43
CA ILE A 846 31.25 22.09 -16.66
C ILE A 846 32.15 22.68 -17.77
N PRO A 847 33.24 22.01 -18.17
CA PRO A 847 34.00 22.47 -19.34
C PRO A 847 33.13 22.53 -20.61
N ALA A 848 33.39 23.52 -21.49
CA ALA A 848 32.66 23.66 -22.76
C ALA A 848 32.90 22.51 -23.77
N SER A 849 33.72 21.51 -23.40
CA SER A 849 33.94 20.26 -24.13
C SER A 849 33.11 19.08 -23.61
N VAL A 850 32.33 19.26 -22.53
CA VAL A 850 31.40 18.24 -22.02
C VAL A 850 30.17 18.22 -22.92
N ALA A 851 29.81 17.05 -23.44
CA ALA A 851 28.61 16.89 -24.27
C ALA A 851 27.34 17.06 -23.42
N SER A 852 26.22 17.45 -24.05
CA SER A 852 24.93 17.45 -23.36
C SER A 852 24.56 16.04 -22.90
N GLY A 853 24.00 15.92 -21.69
CA GLY A 853 23.74 14.60 -21.08
C GLY A 853 23.47 14.70 -19.59
N PHE A 854 23.09 13.58 -18.98
CA PHE A 854 23.00 13.43 -17.53
C PHE A 854 24.35 12.99 -16.95
N TYR A 855 24.83 13.71 -15.94
CA TYR A 855 26.07 13.39 -15.22
C TYR A 855 25.79 13.37 -13.71
N PRO A 856 25.60 12.19 -13.09
CA PRO A 856 25.49 12.11 -11.63
C PRO A 856 26.82 12.48 -10.96
N ILE A 857 26.73 13.29 -9.91
CA ILE A 857 27.84 13.61 -9.01
C ILE A 857 27.48 13.09 -7.63
N SER A 858 28.12 12.00 -7.21
CA SER A 858 27.85 11.34 -5.93
C SER A 858 28.63 12.00 -4.81
N PHE A 859 27.97 12.41 -3.73
CA PHE A 859 28.61 12.95 -2.54
C PHE A 859 28.62 11.89 -1.44
N SER A 860 29.79 11.28 -1.25
CA SER A 860 30.05 10.33 -0.16
C SER A 860 30.25 11.09 1.16
N PHE A 861 29.66 10.61 2.26
CA PHE A 861 29.77 11.18 3.60
C PHE A 861 30.20 10.10 4.59
N THR A 862 31.16 10.41 5.47
CA THR A 862 31.69 9.43 6.43
C THR A 862 31.99 10.03 7.80
N THR A 863 31.85 9.23 8.85
CA THR A 863 32.32 9.57 10.20
C THR A 863 32.88 8.34 10.92
N GLY A 864 33.99 8.48 11.65
CA GLY A 864 34.66 7.37 12.35
C GLY A 864 35.23 6.24 11.46
N GLY A 865 34.87 6.18 10.17
CA GLY A 865 35.09 5.04 9.27
C GLY A 865 33.78 4.38 8.78
N GLN A 866 32.64 4.76 9.37
CA GLN A 866 31.29 4.46 8.91
C GLN A 866 30.89 5.43 7.79
N GLU A 867 30.20 4.91 6.77
CA GLU A 867 29.50 5.69 5.74
C GLU A 867 28.15 6.15 6.26
N LEU A 868 27.68 7.31 5.79
CA LEU A 868 26.45 7.97 6.25
C LEU A 868 25.49 8.15 5.06
N PRO A 869 24.16 8.17 5.30
CA PRO A 869 23.17 8.56 4.30
C PRO A 869 23.59 9.85 3.56
N GLY A 870 23.61 9.80 2.24
CA GLY A 870 24.22 10.83 1.38
C GLY A 870 23.29 11.34 0.28
N GLY A 871 23.86 12.01 -0.72
CA GLY A 871 23.10 12.59 -1.83
C GLY A 871 23.83 12.49 -3.17
N VAL A 872 23.07 12.31 -4.25
CA VAL A 872 23.57 12.37 -5.62
C VAL A 872 22.99 13.60 -6.30
N LEU A 873 23.86 14.46 -6.80
CA LEU A 873 23.49 15.63 -7.58
C LEU A 873 23.52 15.26 -9.06
N VAL A 874 22.36 14.88 -9.61
CA VAL A 874 22.22 14.65 -11.05
C VAL A 874 22.40 15.98 -11.79
N THR A 875 23.50 16.15 -12.51
CA THR A 875 23.80 17.37 -13.25
C THR A 875 23.46 17.18 -14.73
N THR A 876 22.43 17.87 -15.21
CA THR A 876 22.03 17.83 -16.62
C THR A 876 22.77 18.92 -17.39
N VAL A 877 23.67 18.52 -18.28
CA VAL A 877 24.39 19.45 -19.16
C VAL A 877 23.53 19.73 -20.39
N GLN A 878 23.18 21.01 -20.61
CA GLN A 878 22.39 21.42 -21.77
C GLN A 878 23.24 21.58 -23.04
N ALA A 879 22.63 21.27 -24.18
CA ALA A 879 23.16 21.54 -25.51
C ALA A 879 23.12 23.05 -25.80
N ALA A 880 24.24 23.59 -26.27
CA ALA A 880 24.43 25.03 -26.50
C ALA A 880 23.69 25.58 -27.74
N ASP A 881 22.99 24.74 -28.49
CA ASP A 881 22.12 25.12 -29.62
C ASP A 881 20.64 25.25 -29.23
N HIS A 882 20.30 24.97 -27.97
CA HIS A 882 18.93 24.95 -27.43
C HIS A 882 17.98 23.95 -28.11
N THR A 883 18.52 22.87 -28.71
CA THR A 883 17.75 21.79 -29.33
C THR A 883 17.77 20.53 -28.48
N ALA A 884 16.61 19.89 -28.28
CA ALA A 884 16.55 18.50 -27.84
C ALA A 884 16.64 17.57 -29.05
N ILE A 885 17.44 16.51 -28.94
CA ILE A 885 17.45 15.42 -29.92
C ILE A 885 17.13 14.12 -29.21
N VAL A 886 15.94 13.58 -29.52
CA VAL A 886 15.43 12.29 -29.03
C VAL A 886 15.38 11.28 -30.19
N ALA A 887 15.55 10.00 -29.89
CA ALA A 887 15.52 8.94 -30.90
C ALA A 887 15.04 7.59 -30.35
N ASP A 888 14.65 6.69 -31.25
CA ASP A 888 14.40 5.28 -30.98
C ASP A 888 15.02 4.47 -32.13
N ASP A 889 15.95 3.57 -31.79
CA ASP A 889 16.66 2.71 -32.74
C ASP A 889 15.99 1.33 -32.77
N LEU A 890 15.32 1.04 -33.87
CA LEU A 890 14.31 -0.02 -33.93
C LEU A 890 14.95 -1.39 -34.23
N GLY A 891 14.50 -2.42 -33.52
CA GLY A 891 15.13 -3.73 -33.57
C GLY A 891 14.47 -4.78 -32.68
N ASN A 892 15.31 -5.56 -31.98
CA ASN A 892 14.89 -6.52 -30.96
C ASN A 892 16.04 -6.74 -29.95
N PRO A 893 16.01 -6.10 -28.76
CA PRO A 893 15.08 -5.02 -28.39
C PRO A 893 15.32 -3.76 -29.24
N ASP A 894 14.39 -2.80 -29.16
CA ASP A 894 14.60 -1.43 -29.60
C ASP A 894 15.43 -0.66 -28.55
N VAL A 895 16.01 0.48 -28.92
CA VAL A 895 16.85 1.31 -28.02
C VAL A 895 16.28 2.73 -27.93
N PRO A 896 15.38 2.98 -26.94
CA PRO A 896 14.75 4.29 -26.76
C PRO A 896 15.72 5.30 -26.11
N ASN A 897 15.72 6.52 -26.64
CA ASN A 897 16.56 7.64 -26.23
C ASN A 897 15.69 8.92 -26.16
N GLY A 898 14.75 8.94 -25.21
CA GLY A 898 13.75 10.02 -25.06
C GLY A 898 12.58 9.97 -26.07
N LEU A 899 12.52 8.92 -26.88
CA LEU A 899 11.42 8.55 -27.77
C LEU A 899 11.20 7.04 -27.61
N SER A 900 9.95 6.58 -27.67
CA SER A 900 9.62 5.14 -27.60
C SER A 900 8.50 4.76 -28.55
N VAL A 901 8.68 3.66 -29.28
CA VAL A 901 7.61 3.01 -30.06
C VAL A 901 6.47 2.52 -29.16
N LYS A 902 5.23 2.71 -29.61
CA LYS A 902 4.01 2.22 -28.97
C LYS A 902 3.30 1.21 -29.89
N GLU A 903 2.76 0.14 -29.31
CA GLU A 903 1.84 -0.77 -29.98
C GLU A 903 0.40 -0.33 -29.68
N GLU A 904 -0.40 -0.07 -30.72
CA GLU A 904 -1.73 0.53 -30.62
C GLU A 904 -2.59 0.22 -31.86
N GLY A 905 -3.90 0.02 -31.67
CA GLY A 905 -4.93 -0.04 -32.73
C GLY A 905 -4.52 -0.62 -34.10
N ASP A 906 -4.38 0.26 -35.10
CA ASP A 906 -4.00 -0.06 -36.48
C ASP A 906 -2.49 0.11 -36.76
N GLY A 907 -1.67 -0.01 -35.72
CA GLY A 907 -0.24 0.23 -35.74
C GLY A 907 0.62 -0.87 -35.12
N HIS A 908 0.17 -2.14 -35.18
CA HIS A 908 0.98 -3.26 -34.70
C HIS A 908 2.24 -3.48 -35.54
N THR A 909 3.38 -3.71 -34.88
CA THR A 909 4.68 -3.90 -35.56
C THR A 909 5.46 -5.13 -35.10
N THR A 910 6.51 -5.47 -35.85
CA THR A 910 7.41 -6.59 -35.56
C THR A 910 8.84 -6.27 -35.99
N ALA A 911 9.80 -6.81 -35.25
CA ALA A 911 11.22 -6.74 -35.56
C ALA A 911 11.54 -7.51 -36.85
N THR A 912 12.49 -7.00 -37.63
CA THR A 912 12.92 -7.58 -38.90
C THR A 912 14.38 -7.18 -39.20
N THR A 913 14.89 -7.59 -40.36
CA THR A 913 16.24 -7.25 -40.82
C THR A 913 16.20 -6.88 -42.30
N ALA A 914 16.72 -5.70 -42.64
CA ALA A 914 16.76 -5.19 -44.00
C ALA A 914 18.17 -4.64 -44.31
N GLY A 915 18.70 -4.92 -45.50
CA GLY A 915 20.06 -4.53 -45.87
C GLY A 915 21.18 -5.05 -44.93
N GLY A 916 20.91 -6.09 -44.12
CA GLY A 916 21.82 -6.61 -43.10
C GLY A 916 21.78 -5.89 -41.75
N LEU A 917 20.85 -4.95 -41.53
CA LEU A 917 20.67 -4.20 -40.29
C LEU A 917 19.27 -4.41 -39.68
N PRO A 918 19.12 -4.25 -38.35
CA PRO A 918 17.82 -4.34 -37.68
C PRO A 918 16.85 -3.22 -38.09
N GLY A 919 15.58 -3.44 -37.80
CA GLY A 919 14.50 -2.47 -37.94
C GLY A 919 13.16 -3.07 -37.55
N ARG A 920 12.09 -2.27 -37.53
CA ARG A 920 10.69 -2.72 -37.40
C ARG A 920 9.90 -2.49 -38.69
N THR A 921 8.84 -3.28 -38.86
CA THR A 921 7.80 -3.11 -39.90
C THR A 921 6.43 -3.44 -39.31
N THR A 922 5.36 -2.96 -39.91
CA THR A 922 3.98 -3.35 -39.55
C THR A 922 3.72 -4.84 -39.70
N THR A 923 2.92 -5.41 -38.80
CA THR A 923 2.50 -6.82 -38.78
C THR A 923 0.99 -6.96 -38.56
N GLY A 924 0.39 -8.02 -39.11
CA GLY A 924 -1.05 -8.25 -39.05
C GLY A 924 -1.85 -7.57 -40.18
N ALA A 925 -3.09 -7.99 -40.35
CA ALA A 925 -3.98 -7.48 -41.39
C ALA A 925 -4.77 -6.26 -40.87
N GLY A 926 -4.51 -5.09 -41.47
CA GLY A 926 -5.10 -3.81 -41.05
C GLY A 926 -4.11 -2.87 -40.36
N SER A 927 -2.90 -3.33 -40.04
CA SER A 927 -1.85 -2.51 -39.46
C SER A 927 -1.15 -1.70 -40.56
N PHE A 928 -1.31 -0.37 -40.53
CA PHE A 928 -0.72 0.56 -41.50
C PHE A 928 0.23 1.59 -40.87
N TYR A 929 0.25 1.66 -39.54
CA TYR A 929 0.95 2.70 -38.78
C TYR A 929 2.05 2.15 -37.86
N MET A 930 2.85 3.05 -37.29
CA MET A 930 3.81 2.78 -36.22
C MET A 930 3.81 4.00 -35.30
N TYR A 931 3.42 3.81 -34.05
CA TYR A 931 3.13 4.88 -33.09
C TYR A 931 4.34 5.23 -32.23
N PHE A 932 4.45 6.50 -31.79
CA PHE A 932 5.53 6.96 -30.92
C PHE A 932 5.06 7.98 -29.89
N ASN A 933 5.66 7.91 -28.71
CA ASN A 933 5.59 8.92 -27.66
C ASN A 933 6.99 9.54 -27.47
N ILE A 934 7.04 10.85 -27.24
CA ILE A 934 8.24 11.58 -26.79
C ILE A 934 8.16 11.71 -25.27
N ASP A 935 9.30 11.59 -24.59
CA ASP A 935 9.38 11.80 -23.15
C ASP A 935 9.20 13.30 -22.82
N ASN A 936 8.15 13.58 -22.04
CA ASN A 936 7.74 14.92 -21.63
C ASN A 936 8.77 15.64 -20.74
N SER A 937 9.76 14.93 -20.18
CA SER A 937 10.89 15.55 -19.49
C SER A 937 11.86 16.27 -20.44
N PHE A 938 11.89 15.90 -21.72
CA PHE A 938 12.68 16.57 -22.76
C PHE A 938 11.88 17.59 -23.56
N VAL A 939 10.67 17.20 -23.96
CA VAL A 939 9.77 18.02 -24.78
C VAL A 939 8.37 17.98 -24.15
N PRO A 940 8.10 18.78 -23.10
CA PRO A 940 6.76 18.88 -22.52
C PRO A 940 5.80 19.48 -23.54
N GLY A 941 4.56 19.00 -23.62
CA GLY A 941 3.58 19.44 -24.62
C GLY A 941 3.43 20.97 -24.75
N GLY A 942 3.57 21.51 -25.98
CA GLY A 942 3.78 22.94 -26.19
C GLY A 942 3.63 23.38 -27.66
N LYS A 943 4.46 24.33 -28.12
CA LYS A 943 4.53 24.75 -29.53
C LYS A 943 5.97 24.75 -30.02
N TYR A 944 6.27 23.84 -30.95
CA TYR A 944 7.64 23.54 -31.37
C TYR A 944 7.85 23.66 -32.87
N ASP A 945 9.07 24.05 -33.23
CA ASP A 945 9.64 23.78 -34.54
C ASP A 945 10.47 22.51 -34.42
N ALA A 946 9.97 21.43 -35.02
CA ALA A 946 10.61 20.12 -34.99
C ALA A 946 11.04 19.68 -36.40
N THR A 947 12.09 18.87 -36.49
CA THR A 947 12.44 18.12 -37.70
C THR A 947 12.57 16.65 -37.36
N ALA A 948 11.74 15.83 -38.00
CA ALA A 948 11.81 14.38 -37.91
C ALA A 948 12.87 13.83 -38.87
N TYR A 949 13.56 12.79 -38.43
CA TYR A 949 14.66 12.17 -39.13
C TYR A 949 14.48 10.66 -39.11
N ILE A 950 13.93 10.13 -40.19
CA ILE A 950 13.48 8.74 -40.27
C ILE A 950 14.46 7.95 -41.13
N SER A 951 15.08 6.92 -40.56
CA SER A 951 15.98 6.02 -41.27
C SER A 951 15.19 4.81 -41.76
N TYR A 952 15.12 4.64 -43.08
CA TYR A 952 14.25 3.68 -43.74
C TYR A 952 15.00 2.88 -44.81
N PHE A 953 14.62 1.63 -45.02
CA PHE A 953 15.19 0.81 -46.08
C PHE A 953 14.48 1.10 -47.41
N ASP A 954 15.20 1.59 -48.42
CA ASP A 954 14.61 2.10 -49.66
C ASP A 954 14.22 0.97 -50.64
N GLN A 955 13.08 0.34 -50.35
CA GLN A 955 12.49 -0.76 -51.12
C GLN A 955 11.15 -0.38 -51.74
N GLY A 956 10.85 -0.93 -52.92
CA GLY A 956 9.65 -0.62 -53.68
C GLY A 956 9.55 0.84 -54.14
N THR A 957 8.39 1.22 -54.67
CA THR A 957 8.09 2.57 -55.19
C THR A 957 6.86 3.18 -54.50
N GLY A 958 6.65 2.82 -53.22
CA GLY A 958 5.58 3.36 -52.39
C GLY A 958 5.89 4.76 -51.86
N SER A 959 4.97 5.29 -51.04
CA SER A 959 5.19 6.54 -50.31
C SER A 959 4.59 6.46 -48.90
N TRP A 960 5.29 7.00 -47.92
CA TRP A 960 4.89 7.04 -46.51
C TRP A 960 5.01 8.46 -45.95
N SER A 961 4.40 8.74 -44.79
CA SER A 961 4.42 10.07 -44.13
C SER A 961 4.23 9.97 -42.62
N ILE A 962 4.46 11.08 -41.91
CA ILE A 962 4.18 11.22 -40.48
C ILE A 962 2.81 11.90 -40.31
N GLN A 963 2.03 11.45 -39.33
CA GLN A 963 0.90 12.18 -38.76
C GLN A 963 1.28 12.57 -37.34
N TYR A 964 1.18 13.85 -36.99
CA TYR A 964 1.68 14.39 -35.72
C TYR A 964 0.68 15.36 -35.08
N ASP A 965 0.69 15.39 -33.75
CA ASP A 965 -0.01 16.40 -32.98
C ASP A 965 0.56 17.80 -33.27
N SER A 966 -0.29 18.77 -33.61
CA SER A 966 0.12 20.13 -33.95
C SER A 966 -0.66 21.19 -33.19
N TYR A 967 0.02 22.29 -32.83
CA TYR A 967 -0.54 23.35 -31.99
C TYR A 967 -1.63 24.18 -32.71
N GLY A 968 -1.59 24.20 -34.05
CA GLY A 968 -2.61 24.83 -34.87
C GLY A 968 -3.90 24.01 -34.89
N ASN A 969 -5.03 24.64 -34.57
CA ASN A 969 -6.35 24.00 -34.52
C ASN A 969 -6.84 23.65 -35.95
N VAL A 970 -6.57 22.42 -36.40
CA VAL A 970 -7.03 21.87 -37.68
C VAL A 970 -8.49 21.41 -37.57
N SER A 971 -9.38 22.09 -38.33
CA SER A 971 -10.80 21.75 -38.31
C SER A 971 -11.07 20.40 -38.98
N ASN A 972 -11.79 19.53 -38.24
CA ASN A 972 -12.18 18.16 -38.62
C ASN A 972 -11.05 17.13 -38.77
N ASN A 973 -9.84 17.37 -38.26
CA ASN A 973 -8.87 16.30 -38.00
C ASN A 973 -7.92 16.69 -36.86
N ALA A 974 -7.67 15.83 -35.88
CA ALA A 974 -6.92 16.20 -34.67
C ALA A 974 -5.39 16.35 -34.86
N TYR A 975 -4.89 15.96 -36.03
CA TYR A 975 -3.47 15.81 -36.34
C TYR A 975 -3.14 16.29 -37.75
N ARG A 976 -1.86 16.58 -37.98
CA ARG A 976 -1.33 17.17 -39.22
C ARG A 976 -0.47 16.15 -39.98
N ASP A 977 -0.72 16.01 -41.28
CA ASP A 977 0.14 15.23 -42.17
C ASP A 977 1.45 15.97 -42.49
N SER A 978 2.57 15.25 -42.53
CA SER A 978 3.84 15.73 -43.05
C SER A 978 3.88 15.70 -44.60
N ALA A 979 4.97 16.23 -45.17
CA ALA A 979 5.33 15.87 -46.54
C ALA A 979 5.54 14.34 -46.65
N ARG A 980 5.14 13.74 -47.78
CA ARG A 980 5.38 12.32 -48.07
C ARG A 980 6.81 12.08 -48.56
N VAL A 981 7.42 11.03 -48.06
CA VAL A 981 8.64 10.44 -48.61
C VAL A 981 8.24 9.39 -49.65
N THR A 982 8.97 9.32 -50.76
CA THR A 982 8.72 8.38 -51.85
C THR A 982 9.92 7.48 -52.04
N ASN A 983 9.70 6.17 -52.08
CA ASN A 983 10.75 5.18 -52.24
C ASN A 983 11.21 5.11 -53.70
N THR A 984 12.50 4.84 -53.88
CA THR A 984 13.18 4.76 -55.18
C THR A 984 13.77 3.36 -55.48
N ASN A 985 13.47 2.37 -54.64
CA ASN A 985 13.87 0.96 -54.78
C ASN A 985 15.39 0.76 -54.99
N THR A 986 16.23 1.51 -54.27
CA THR A 986 17.70 1.34 -54.37
C THR A 986 18.23 0.16 -53.55
N GLY A 987 17.45 -0.39 -52.61
CA GLY A 987 17.89 -1.50 -51.75
C GLY A 987 18.96 -1.11 -50.74
N THR A 988 19.06 0.17 -50.39
CA THR A 988 19.97 0.72 -49.38
C THR A 988 19.19 1.40 -48.27
N TRP A 989 19.81 1.55 -47.10
CA TRP A 989 19.30 2.46 -46.06
C TRP A 989 19.43 3.92 -46.51
N LYS A 990 18.45 4.73 -46.12
CA LYS A 990 18.37 6.17 -46.37
C LYS A 990 17.74 6.87 -45.18
N THR A 991 18.04 8.15 -45.02
CA THR A 991 17.43 8.99 -43.97
C THR A 991 16.66 10.13 -44.61
N ALA A 992 15.41 10.31 -44.21
CA ALA A 992 14.57 11.42 -44.65
C ALA A 992 14.46 12.47 -43.54
N ALA A 993 14.83 13.71 -43.85
CA ALA A 993 14.62 14.88 -42.99
C ALA A 993 13.29 15.56 -43.33
N ILE A 994 12.39 15.66 -42.37
CA ILE A 994 10.99 16.07 -42.55
C ILE A 994 10.63 17.15 -41.52
N PRO A 995 10.55 18.43 -41.92
CA PRO A 995 10.12 19.50 -41.02
C PRO A 995 8.67 19.31 -40.57
N LEU A 996 8.44 19.39 -39.26
CA LEU A 996 7.15 19.32 -38.59
C LEU A 996 6.88 20.66 -37.87
N PRO A 997 6.52 21.73 -38.62
CA PRO A 997 6.30 23.05 -38.03
C PRO A 997 5.03 23.08 -37.17
N GLU A 998 5.08 23.84 -36.08
CA GLU A 998 4.04 23.93 -35.06
C GLU A 998 3.63 22.57 -34.48
N ALA A 999 4.60 21.66 -34.29
CA ALA A 999 4.38 20.43 -33.54
C ALA A 999 3.99 20.75 -32.09
N ALA A 1000 3.13 19.91 -31.50
CA ALA A 1000 2.65 20.10 -30.13
C ALA A 1000 3.09 19.00 -29.17
N PHE A 1001 3.20 17.74 -29.64
CA PHE A 1001 3.65 16.59 -28.85
C PHE A 1001 3.02 16.57 -27.44
N SER A 1002 1.69 16.61 -27.39
CA SER A 1002 0.89 16.69 -26.16
C SER A 1002 0.00 15.45 -25.97
N GLY A 1003 0.36 14.30 -26.57
CA GLY A 1003 -0.41 13.06 -26.51
C GLY A 1003 -1.80 13.13 -27.17
N ARG A 1004 -1.98 13.93 -28.24
CA ARG A 1004 -3.31 14.20 -28.85
C ARG A 1004 -3.55 13.51 -30.21
N GLU A 1005 -2.63 12.69 -30.70
CA GLU A 1005 -2.88 11.77 -31.82
C GLU A 1005 -3.70 10.55 -31.33
N ASN A 1006 -4.02 9.62 -32.23
CA ASN A 1006 -4.72 8.38 -31.89
C ASN A 1006 -3.95 7.61 -30.79
N GLY A 1007 -4.71 6.94 -29.93
CA GLY A 1007 -4.16 6.19 -28.78
C GLY A 1007 -3.48 7.05 -27.72
N GLY A 1008 -3.64 8.37 -27.73
CA GLY A 1008 -2.96 9.27 -26.79
C GLY A 1008 -1.45 9.40 -27.07
N SER A 1009 -1.05 9.24 -28.33
CA SER A 1009 0.35 9.37 -28.77
C SER A 1009 0.67 10.77 -29.29
N ASP A 1010 1.95 11.04 -29.51
CA ASP A 1010 2.42 12.32 -30.06
C ASP A 1010 2.42 12.32 -31.59
N LEU A 1011 2.68 11.16 -32.19
CA LEU A 1011 2.78 10.97 -33.64
C LEU A 1011 2.73 9.49 -34.04
N ARG A 1012 2.44 9.26 -35.32
CA ARG A 1012 2.58 7.95 -35.98
C ARG A 1012 3.13 8.06 -37.39
N LEU A 1013 3.91 7.07 -37.81
CA LEU A 1013 4.35 6.91 -39.19
C LEU A 1013 3.31 6.08 -39.97
N ASN A 1014 2.71 6.64 -41.02
CA ASN A 1014 1.87 5.91 -41.96
C ASN A 1014 2.76 5.22 -43.01
N ILE A 1015 3.12 3.95 -42.74
CA ILE A 1015 4.12 3.18 -43.50
C ILE A 1015 3.51 2.06 -44.36
N GLY A 1016 2.20 1.86 -44.28
CA GLY A 1016 1.46 0.80 -44.97
C GLY A 1016 1.64 -0.57 -44.29
N ALA A 1017 0.98 -1.61 -44.80
CA ALA A 1017 1.01 -2.96 -44.23
C ALA A 1017 2.15 -3.80 -44.84
N GLY A 1018 3.19 -4.08 -44.05
CA GLY A 1018 4.37 -4.87 -44.45
C GLY A 1018 5.24 -4.25 -45.55
N SER A 1019 4.97 -3.00 -45.95
CA SER A 1019 5.58 -2.36 -47.12
C SER A 1019 6.95 -1.72 -46.87
N GLN A 1020 7.24 -1.29 -45.64
CA GLN A 1020 8.39 -0.46 -45.31
C GLN A 1020 9.01 -0.87 -43.99
N VAL A 1021 10.34 -0.97 -43.97
CA VAL A 1021 11.14 -1.18 -42.75
C VAL A 1021 11.74 0.15 -42.29
N ILE A 1022 11.57 0.47 -41.01
CA ILE A 1022 12.16 1.64 -40.34
C ILE A 1022 13.22 1.13 -39.34
N GLY A 1023 14.41 1.74 -39.35
CA GLY A 1023 15.55 1.35 -38.50
C GLY A 1023 15.89 2.36 -37.40
N ARG A 1024 15.52 3.63 -37.59
CA ARG A 1024 15.58 4.68 -36.56
C ARG A 1024 14.49 5.70 -36.80
N VAL A 1025 13.89 6.20 -35.73
CA VAL A 1025 13.12 7.45 -35.71
C VAL A 1025 13.84 8.42 -34.78
N ALA A 1026 14.13 9.63 -35.23
CA ALA A 1026 14.70 10.68 -34.39
C ALA A 1026 14.01 12.03 -34.64
N PHE A 1027 14.03 12.91 -33.64
CA PHE A 1027 13.50 14.28 -33.74
C PHE A 1027 14.50 15.26 -33.17
N ALA A 1028 14.85 16.30 -33.94
CA ALA A 1028 15.41 17.52 -33.38
C ALA A 1028 14.26 18.50 -33.11
N VAL A 1029 14.14 18.98 -31.88
CA VAL A 1029 13.03 19.84 -31.42
C VAL A 1029 13.57 21.10 -30.75
N THR A 1030 13.05 22.26 -31.14
CA THR A 1030 13.40 23.56 -30.57
C THR A 1030 12.15 24.36 -30.22
N GLY A 1031 12.16 25.01 -29.07
CA GLY A 1031 11.13 25.96 -28.62
C GLY A 1031 11.18 26.20 -27.11
N ASP A 1032 10.19 26.94 -26.60
CA ASP A 1032 10.14 27.29 -25.18
C ASP A 1032 9.94 26.05 -24.29
N ASN A 1033 10.63 26.02 -23.14
CA ASN A 1033 10.63 24.95 -22.14
C ASN A 1033 11.21 23.58 -22.58
N VAL A 1034 11.80 23.47 -23.77
CA VAL A 1034 12.55 22.25 -24.17
C VAL A 1034 13.80 22.08 -23.32
N LEU A 1035 14.00 20.89 -22.75
CA LEU A 1035 15.27 20.53 -22.10
C LEU A 1035 16.28 20.15 -23.19
N ALA A 1036 16.95 21.17 -23.72
CA ALA A 1036 17.91 21.06 -24.81
C ALA A 1036 19.06 20.08 -24.48
N MET A 1037 18.99 18.88 -25.03
CA MET A 1037 19.96 17.82 -24.82
C MET A 1037 19.94 16.85 -26.01
N HIS A 1038 21.11 16.47 -26.50
CA HIS A 1038 21.26 15.49 -27.57
C HIS A 1038 21.45 14.09 -26.95
N LEU A 1039 20.35 13.34 -26.75
CA LEU A 1039 20.42 11.96 -26.28
C LEU A 1039 20.95 11.01 -27.37
N ALA A 1040 20.68 11.35 -28.63
CA ALA A 1040 21.26 10.72 -29.81
C ALA A 1040 21.54 11.78 -30.90
N SER A 1041 22.16 11.39 -32.01
CA SER A 1041 22.33 12.25 -33.17
C SER A 1041 21.09 12.26 -34.07
N ALA A 1042 20.72 13.45 -34.55
CA ALA A 1042 19.57 13.67 -35.42
C ALA A 1042 19.76 13.07 -36.83
N GLN A 1043 21.00 12.78 -37.23
CA GLN A 1043 21.31 12.03 -38.45
C GLN A 1043 22.30 10.93 -38.12
N PRO A 1044 22.05 9.67 -38.53
CA PRO A 1044 22.99 8.59 -38.33
C PRO A 1044 24.42 8.97 -38.73
N VAL A 1045 25.36 8.72 -37.82
CA VAL A 1045 26.79 8.99 -37.96
C VAL A 1045 27.50 7.71 -38.35
N ALA A 1046 28.17 7.71 -39.50
CA ALA A 1046 28.85 6.54 -40.05
C ALA A 1046 29.92 5.99 -39.09
N PRO A 1047 30.20 4.67 -39.11
CA PRO A 1047 31.15 4.06 -38.19
C PRO A 1047 32.58 4.62 -38.38
N ALA A 1048 33.27 4.90 -37.28
CA ALA A 1048 34.66 5.33 -37.26
C ALA A 1048 35.46 4.43 -36.32
N VAL A 1049 36.46 3.73 -36.85
CA VAL A 1049 37.25 2.75 -36.09
C VAL A 1049 38.11 3.45 -35.03
N THR A 1050 37.94 3.04 -33.78
CA THR A 1050 38.66 3.57 -32.60
C THR A 1050 39.66 2.56 -32.00
N THR A 1051 39.60 1.29 -32.39
CA THR A 1051 40.61 0.27 -32.04
C THR A 1051 40.78 -0.71 -33.19
N GLN A 1052 42.01 -0.79 -33.71
CA GLN A 1052 42.40 -1.79 -34.70
C GLN A 1052 42.75 -3.12 -34.00
N PRO A 1053 42.50 -4.29 -34.64
CA PRO A 1053 43.01 -5.57 -34.17
C PRO A 1053 44.53 -5.67 -34.37
N ALA A 1054 45.18 -6.55 -33.60
CA ALA A 1054 46.61 -6.80 -33.67
C ALA A 1054 46.92 -8.20 -34.24
N ASP A 1055 48.05 -8.34 -34.92
CA ASP A 1055 48.62 -9.64 -35.32
C ASP A 1055 48.71 -10.62 -34.14
N ALA A 1056 48.46 -11.91 -34.40
CA ALA A 1056 48.43 -12.95 -33.37
C ALA A 1056 49.06 -14.27 -33.85
N THR A 1057 49.48 -15.12 -32.91
CA THR A 1057 50.24 -16.36 -33.20
C THR A 1057 49.58 -17.59 -32.58
N ALA A 1058 49.39 -18.64 -33.38
CA ALA A 1058 48.57 -19.82 -33.12
C ALA A 1058 49.23 -20.86 -32.21
N ASN A 1059 49.52 -20.49 -30.96
CA ASN A 1059 50.25 -21.29 -29.96
C ASN A 1059 49.43 -22.48 -29.37
N SER A 1060 48.88 -23.36 -30.22
CA SER A 1060 48.14 -24.59 -29.88
C SER A 1060 46.88 -24.43 -29.02
N GLY A 1061 46.33 -23.21 -28.92
CA GLY A 1061 45.09 -22.89 -28.22
C GLY A 1061 44.36 -21.70 -28.86
N PRO A 1062 43.23 -21.26 -28.31
CA PRO A 1062 42.41 -20.21 -28.90
C PRO A 1062 43.14 -18.88 -29.08
N VAL A 1063 42.82 -18.17 -30.16
CA VAL A 1063 43.37 -16.85 -30.50
C VAL A 1063 42.24 -15.84 -30.63
N SER A 1064 42.40 -14.64 -30.07
CA SER A 1064 41.38 -13.59 -30.11
C SER A 1064 41.88 -12.31 -30.80
N PHE A 1065 41.01 -11.71 -31.62
CA PHE A 1065 41.19 -10.39 -32.23
C PHE A 1065 40.11 -9.45 -31.71
N THR A 1066 40.49 -8.27 -31.18
CA THR A 1066 39.56 -7.27 -30.65
C THR A 1066 39.62 -6.00 -31.47
N ALA A 1067 38.47 -5.41 -31.78
CA ALA A 1067 38.34 -4.15 -32.50
C ALA A 1067 37.17 -3.32 -31.93
N ALA A 1068 37.19 -2.01 -32.14
CA ALA A 1068 36.11 -1.11 -31.72
C ALA A 1068 35.91 0.03 -32.72
N ALA A 1069 34.69 0.53 -32.79
CA ALA A 1069 34.32 1.73 -33.54
C ALA A 1069 33.27 2.55 -32.77
N THR A 1070 33.31 3.86 -32.93
CA THR A 1070 32.19 4.76 -32.62
C THR A 1070 31.27 4.88 -33.83
N GLY A 1071 30.02 5.25 -33.60
CA GLY A 1071 29.01 5.52 -34.63
C GLY A 1071 27.64 5.62 -33.96
N ASP A 1072 26.66 6.13 -34.69
CA ASP A 1072 25.30 6.28 -34.16
C ASP A 1072 24.26 6.01 -35.26
N PRO A 1073 23.32 5.04 -35.14
CA PRO A 1073 23.21 4.04 -34.09
C PRO A 1073 24.50 3.24 -33.89
N GLN A 1074 24.67 2.66 -32.70
CA GLN A 1074 25.87 1.90 -32.34
C GLN A 1074 26.16 0.81 -33.39
N PRO A 1075 27.34 0.80 -34.04
CA PRO A 1075 27.55 -0.08 -35.18
C PRO A 1075 27.54 -1.57 -34.82
N VAL A 1076 26.76 -2.36 -35.58
CA VAL A 1076 26.92 -3.81 -35.58
C VAL A 1076 28.23 -4.17 -36.27
N VAL A 1077 28.87 -5.25 -35.84
CA VAL A 1077 30.14 -5.72 -36.41
C VAL A 1077 29.96 -7.07 -37.07
N ARG A 1078 30.66 -7.29 -38.19
CA ARG A 1078 30.92 -8.62 -38.75
C ARG A 1078 32.41 -8.78 -38.98
N TRP A 1079 33.00 -9.91 -38.58
CA TRP A 1079 34.39 -10.20 -38.93
C TRP A 1079 34.49 -10.82 -40.31
N GLN A 1080 35.57 -10.50 -41.01
CA GLN A 1080 35.94 -11.10 -42.29
C GLN A 1080 37.34 -11.69 -42.20
N ALA A 1081 37.56 -12.77 -42.95
CA ALA A 1081 38.86 -13.40 -43.15
C ALA A 1081 39.27 -13.35 -44.63
N SER A 1082 40.56 -13.22 -44.90
CA SER A 1082 41.18 -13.32 -46.22
C SER A 1082 42.41 -14.24 -46.11
N PRO A 1083 42.42 -15.41 -46.76
CA PRO A 1083 43.61 -16.26 -46.82
C PRO A 1083 44.69 -15.58 -47.69
N PRO A 1084 45.98 -15.96 -47.58
CA PRO A 1084 47.07 -15.30 -48.29
C PRO A 1084 46.84 -15.14 -49.81
N GLY A 1085 46.53 -13.91 -50.25
CA GLY A 1085 46.26 -13.58 -51.65
C GLY A 1085 44.85 -13.95 -52.17
N GLY A 1086 43.90 -14.27 -51.29
CA GLY A 1086 42.48 -14.50 -51.62
C GLY A 1086 41.56 -13.36 -51.19
N ASP A 1087 40.32 -13.40 -51.67
CA ASP A 1087 39.28 -12.40 -51.34
C ASP A 1087 38.82 -12.46 -49.87
N TRP A 1088 38.18 -11.38 -49.41
CA TRP A 1088 37.56 -11.30 -48.09
C TRP A 1088 36.20 -12.01 -48.04
N ALA A 1089 36.01 -12.88 -47.04
CA ALA A 1089 34.74 -13.56 -46.76
C ALA A 1089 34.33 -13.40 -45.29
N ASP A 1090 33.03 -13.33 -45.01
CA ASP A 1090 32.50 -13.19 -43.65
C ASP A 1090 32.77 -14.45 -42.80
N VAL A 1091 33.20 -14.25 -41.55
CA VAL A 1091 33.36 -15.31 -40.55
C VAL A 1091 31.99 -15.55 -39.90
N GLY A 1092 31.36 -16.68 -40.24
CA GLY A 1092 29.99 -16.98 -39.84
C GLY A 1092 29.76 -16.90 -38.31
N GLY A 1093 28.79 -16.08 -37.91
CA GLY A 1093 28.41 -15.87 -36.50
C GLY A 1093 29.33 -14.95 -35.70
N ALA A 1094 30.41 -14.41 -36.28
CA ALA A 1094 31.32 -13.51 -35.59
C ALA A 1094 30.79 -12.05 -35.56
N THR A 1095 29.85 -11.78 -34.67
CA THR A 1095 29.18 -10.48 -34.51
C THR A 1095 29.55 -9.69 -33.25
N SER A 1096 30.60 -10.12 -32.54
CA SER A 1096 31.14 -9.42 -31.36
C SER A 1096 32.34 -8.52 -31.72
N THR A 1097 32.59 -7.48 -30.92
CA THR A 1097 33.81 -6.66 -30.97
C THR A 1097 35.09 -7.47 -30.72
N THR A 1098 34.98 -8.69 -30.20
CA THR A 1098 36.08 -9.67 -30.15
C THR A 1098 35.72 -10.95 -30.90
N LEU A 1099 36.45 -11.24 -31.98
CA LEU A 1099 36.49 -12.56 -32.62
C LEU A 1099 37.40 -13.47 -31.80
N THR A 1100 36.96 -14.70 -31.50
CA THR A 1100 37.83 -15.74 -30.91
C THR A 1100 37.80 -16.98 -31.78
N LEU A 1101 38.96 -17.31 -32.34
CA LEU A 1101 39.21 -18.55 -33.08
C LEU A 1101 39.53 -19.65 -32.07
N THR A 1102 38.61 -20.58 -31.86
CA THR A 1102 38.82 -21.76 -31.01
C THR A 1102 39.72 -22.82 -31.68
N SER A 1103 39.79 -22.77 -33.01
CA SER A 1103 40.61 -23.63 -33.88
C SER A 1103 41.38 -22.77 -34.90
N PRO A 1104 42.40 -21.99 -34.47
CA PRO A 1104 43.15 -21.13 -35.39
C PRO A 1104 43.86 -21.91 -36.50
N GLN A 1105 44.25 -23.17 -36.25
CA GLN A 1105 44.89 -24.06 -37.22
C GLN A 1105 44.01 -24.49 -38.41
N ASP A 1106 42.70 -24.17 -38.38
CA ASP A 1106 41.79 -24.42 -39.49
C ASP A 1106 41.90 -23.32 -40.58
N TYR A 1107 42.65 -22.25 -40.29
CA TYR A 1107 43.03 -21.19 -41.21
C TYR A 1107 44.51 -21.34 -41.63
N ALA A 1108 44.90 -20.78 -42.77
CA ALA A 1108 46.29 -20.85 -43.23
C ALA A 1108 47.17 -19.80 -42.56
N ASP A 1109 48.46 -20.11 -42.33
CA ASP A 1109 49.48 -19.13 -41.94
C ASP A 1109 49.44 -17.90 -42.86
N GLY A 1110 49.43 -16.71 -42.27
CA GLY A 1110 49.26 -15.45 -42.99
C GLY A 1110 47.81 -15.07 -43.34
N THR A 1111 46.80 -15.84 -42.92
CA THR A 1111 45.38 -15.43 -43.06
C THR A 1111 45.16 -14.13 -42.28
N GLN A 1112 44.58 -13.14 -42.95
CA GLN A 1112 44.25 -11.86 -42.34
C GLN A 1112 42.80 -11.80 -41.89
N PHE A 1113 42.55 -11.11 -40.78
CA PHE A 1113 41.25 -10.87 -40.18
C PHE A 1113 41.01 -9.36 -40.06
N ARG A 1114 39.78 -8.92 -40.34
CA ARG A 1114 39.34 -7.54 -40.11
C ARG A 1114 37.92 -7.52 -39.56
N ALA A 1115 37.62 -6.54 -38.73
CA ALA A 1115 36.23 -6.24 -38.36
C ALA A 1115 35.66 -5.23 -39.36
N VAL A 1116 34.42 -5.44 -39.80
CA VAL A 1116 33.64 -4.46 -40.57
C VAL A 1116 32.48 -4.03 -39.71
N PHE A 1117 32.51 -2.76 -39.29
CA PHE A 1117 31.45 -2.12 -38.53
C PHE A 1117 30.45 -1.49 -39.51
N THR A 1118 29.15 -1.63 -39.26
CA THR A 1118 28.08 -1.12 -40.12
C THR A 1118 26.94 -0.57 -39.28
N ASN A 1119 26.38 0.57 -39.71
CA ASN A 1119 25.12 1.11 -39.18
C ASN A 1119 24.31 1.77 -40.30
N LEU A 1120 23.21 2.45 -39.95
CA LEU A 1120 22.27 3.06 -40.90
C LEU A 1120 22.90 4.14 -41.81
N ALA A 1121 24.09 4.67 -41.47
CA ALA A 1121 24.84 5.64 -42.27
C ALA A 1121 25.91 5.03 -43.20
N GLY A 1122 26.31 3.77 -43.00
CA GLY A 1122 27.33 3.12 -43.83
C GLY A 1122 28.20 2.12 -43.06
N GLU A 1123 29.38 1.82 -43.61
CA GLU A 1123 30.34 0.88 -43.01
C GLU A 1123 31.78 1.41 -42.99
N ALA A 1124 32.56 0.92 -42.03
CA ALA A 1124 34.00 1.10 -41.95
C ALA A 1124 34.67 -0.22 -41.54
N ALA A 1125 35.77 -0.55 -42.22
CA ALA A 1125 36.59 -1.73 -41.92
C ALA A 1125 37.83 -1.34 -41.10
N THR A 1126 38.28 -2.23 -40.23
CA THR A 1126 39.58 -2.12 -39.56
C THR A 1126 40.72 -2.31 -40.54
N ASP A 1127 41.93 -1.91 -40.12
CA ASP A 1127 43.15 -2.46 -40.71
C ASP A 1127 43.17 -4.00 -40.54
N PRO A 1128 43.74 -4.77 -41.49
CA PRO A 1128 43.89 -6.22 -41.36
C PRO A 1128 44.92 -6.61 -40.30
N ALA A 1129 44.53 -7.50 -39.37
CA ALA A 1129 45.45 -8.20 -38.47
C ALA A 1129 45.77 -9.60 -39.01
N THR A 1130 47.02 -10.03 -38.93
CA THR A 1130 47.47 -11.30 -39.49
C THR A 1130 47.58 -12.39 -38.43
N LEU A 1131 46.95 -13.54 -38.68
CA LEU A 1131 47.22 -14.79 -37.96
C LEU A 1131 48.49 -15.44 -38.49
N ARG A 1132 49.35 -15.92 -37.59
CA ARG A 1132 50.61 -16.59 -37.90
C ARG A 1132 50.72 -17.90 -37.12
N ASP A 1133 51.47 -18.88 -37.65
CA ASP A 1133 51.86 -20.09 -36.90
C ASP A 1133 52.94 -19.80 -35.82
#